data_AF-A0A1V5WT42-F1
#
_entry.id   AF-A0A1V5WT42-F1
#
_cell.length_a   1.000
_cell.length_b   1.000
_cell.length_c   1.000
_cell.angle_alpha   90.00
_cell.angle_beta   90.00
_cell.angle_gamma   90.00
#
_symmetry.space_group_name_H-M   'P 1'
#
loop_
_entity.id
_entity.type
_entity.pdbx_description
1 polymer ?
#
loop_
_entity_poly.entity_id
_entity_poly.type
_entity_poly.pdbx_seq_one_letter_code
_entity_poly.pdbx_strand_id
1 'polypeptide(L)'
;MKRRRLLKFVVSLAVILTQILPSLYDIKPHNTNQAQAGWFGFDWQYRQKYIISNSNSLTTDYQFLLDESIVGRFRFNDNSGSTVSDSSGFGHSGTITGLDNGISWTSSGKYSNALSFSGDNSTYVSVGNYDLYNNTQNNLSVSSWIKTADDDVQMRILSKGFDTATWSKGYFLEMNNGDIRMGVGGESEANSVLFSTTGTSFADDEWHHIVSVINSDLGIGAIYVDGVAQDLSAQANTCGTVDTNEIDISSCTSISLNNSSSSLYLGRNDSSASNAWNGTLDEAILFNRPLSADQVNYLYQSNSSPLLQADLYTHCKDDGSDLRITSSDGTTELFYYIERFDGSDQYARIWIKIPALSVGDNTIYIYYGNSSASSGSNWQNTFSYTDDFADEEISANWTVTEDGDGTIAEAGGDLDFNYDGTDTDWNSDPVGRGVNIIKYNTVPNYDFWAQIKILNYTVNDKTMAGISVYGSDTSAYLFGRKDGTADNDYSLDKIGSEDLQNISQTTLPAYLAVRKISTDYSFWLSFDNNIWYQMGSSSYSDVTFNNVAIFGKSWDGNSLSFSVDDFFIKKYLPITPTIEIDSFQETDTPQLEFTVEGVSAEEMHNGVTTSVGTSFNLISFGKLEITTPKYASHKLTVKSNSINGYTVTVKMDGYMQGLYPSNKIDPFGATGVSWTTPQVWSSPDGDSANSDSGWVGASTSDTRVSGWSDAYGKFGPLSSTPHEVMYSRYKDSGTTVYVTYAMEVSEKQPSDSYSGNIIYNIVPTY
;
A
#
# COMPACT_ATOMS: atom_id res chain seq x y z
N MET A 1 -52.90 -44.80 -24.28
CA MET A 1 -52.24 -44.53 -25.57
C MET A 1 -52.60 -43.09 -25.98
N LYS A 2 -51.60 -42.26 -26.35
CA LYS A 2 -51.71 -40.82 -26.74
C LYS A 2 -52.10 -39.78 -25.66
N ARG A 3 -51.19 -39.54 -24.69
CA ARG A 3 -51.00 -38.22 -24.02
C ARG A 3 -49.72 -38.21 -23.15
N ARG A 4 -48.55 -38.57 -23.72
CA ARG A 4 -47.27 -38.58 -22.99
C ARG A 4 -45.99 -38.44 -23.85
N ARG A 5 -46.08 -37.84 -25.05
CA ARG A 5 -44.94 -37.67 -25.96
C ARG A 5 -44.77 -36.27 -26.57
N LEU A 6 -45.27 -35.21 -25.91
CA LEU A 6 -45.06 -33.83 -26.35
C LEU A 6 -44.48 -32.91 -25.26
N LEU A 7 -43.84 -33.48 -24.22
CA LEU A 7 -43.22 -32.72 -23.12
C LEU A 7 -41.75 -33.13 -22.89
N LYS A 8 -41.08 -33.65 -23.91
CA LYS A 8 -39.65 -34.04 -23.87
C LYS A 8 -38.84 -33.51 -25.06
N PHE A 9 -39.30 -32.43 -25.72
CA PHE A 9 -38.57 -31.82 -26.85
C PHE A 9 -38.53 -30.29 -26.82
N VAL A 10 -38.92 -29.65 -25.71
CA VAL A 10 -38.85 -28.18 -25.53
C VAL A 10 -38.02 -27.79 -24.30
N VAL A 11 -37.38 -28.75 -23.61
CA VAL A 11 -36.51 -28.48 -22.44
C VAL A 11 -35.02 -28.68 -22.75
N SER A 12 -34.66 -29.06 -23.98
CA SER A 12 -33.26 -29.30 -24.37
C SER A 12 -32.71 -28.29 -25.40
N LEU A 13 -33.35 -27.12 -25.54
CA LEU A 13 -32.81 -26.00 -26.33
C LEU A 13 -32.65 -24.70 -25.52
N ALA A 14 -32.91 -24.74 -24.21
CA ALA A 14 -32.72 -23.61 -23.29
C ALA A 14 -31.54 -23.83 -22.31
N VAL A 15 -30.76 -24.91 -22.46
CA VAL A 15 -29.64 -25.26 -21.57
C VAL A 15 -28.29 -25.36 -22.32
N ILE A 16 -28.26 -25.03 -23.63
CA ILE A 16 -27.01 -25.00 -24.42
C ILE A 16 -26.86 -23.65 -25.14
N LEU A 17 -27.09 -22.55 -24.42
CA LEU A 17 -26.72 -21.21 -24.91
C LEU A 17 -26.21 -20.27 -23.80
N THR A 18 -25.74 -20.82 -22.67
CA THR A 18 -25.16 -20.07 -21.55
C THR A 18 -23.76 -20.53 -21.15
N GLN A 19 -23.08 -21.35 -21.95
CA GLN A 19 -21.74 -21.86 -21.65
C GLN A 19 -20.66 -21.52 -22.69
N ILE A 20 -20.78 -20.41 -23.41
CA ILE A 20 -19.65 -19.78 -24.11
C ILE A 20 -19.92 -18.28 -24.18
N LEU A 21 -19.35 -17.51 -23.24
CA LEU A 21 -18.97 -16.08 -23.34
C LEU A 21 -18.54 -15.58 -21.93
N PRO A 22 -17.25 -15.60 -21.56
CA PRO A 22 -16.74 -14.73 -20.51
C PRO A 22 -16.26 -13.42 -21.17
N SER A 23 -17.08 -12.37 -21.07
CA SER A 23 -16.71 -10.95 -21.21
C SER A 23 -17.94 -10.12 -21.60
N LEU A 24 -18.91 -10.03 -20.68
CA LEU A 24 -19.79 -8.88 -20.65
C LEU A 24 -19.51 -8.19 -19.33
N TYR A 25 -18.74 -7.11 -19.43
CA TYR A 25 -18.62 -6.06 -18.43
C TYR A 25 -19.98 -5.85 -17.79
N ASP A 26 -20.09 -6.15 -16.50
CA ASP A 26 -21.21 -5.72 -15.67
C ASP A 26 -21.07 -4.21 -15.49
N ILE A 27 -21.50 -3.44 -16.49
CA ILE A 27 -21.69 -1.99 -16.35
C ILE A 27 -22.93 -1.84 -15.47
N LYS A 28 -22.74 -1.92 -14.16
CA LYS A 28 -23.69 -1.32 -13.22
C LYS A 28 -23.81 0.15 -13.62
N PRO A 29 -25.01 0.66 -13.94
CA PRO A 29 -25.17 2.07 -14.18
C PRO A 29 -24.88 2.79 -12.86
N HIS A 30 -23.70 3.40 -12.75
CA HIS A 30 -23.38 4.41 -11.73
C HIS A 30 -24.20 5.68 -12.02
N ASN A 31 -25.51 5.58 -11.77
CA ASN A 31 -26.38 6.74 -11.62
C ASN A 31 -26.75 6.86 -10.14
N THR A 32 -25.77 7.28 -9.35
CA THR A 32 -26.02 7.95 -8.07
C THR A 32 -25.33 9.31 -8.16
N ASN A 33 -26.08 10.39 -7.97
CA ASN A 33 -25.54 11.73 -7.76
C ASN A 33 -24.83 11.79 -6.38
N GLN A 34 -23.84 10.93 -6.16
CA GLN A 34 -22.80 11.13 -5.16
C GLN A 34 -21.65 11.79 -5.90
N ALA A 35 -21.06 12.85 -5.32
CA ALA A 35 -19.84 13.40 -5.85
C ALA A 35 -18.79 12.28 -5.88
N GLN A 36 -18.35 11.89 -7.08
CA GLN A 36 -17.29 10.91 -7.25
C GLN A 36 -15.99 11.50 -6.68
N ALA A 37 -15.21 10.69 -5.96
CA ALA A 37 -13.90 11.10 -5.47
C ALA A 37 -13.03 11.58 -6.66
N GLY A 38 -12.35 12.71 -6.49
CA GLY A 38 -11.46 13.27 -7.51
C GLY A 38 -10.27 12.36 -7.77
N TRP A 39 -9.50 12.63 -8.83
CA TRP A 39 -8.30 11.87 -9.17
C TRP A 39 -7.04 12.68 -8.80
N PHE A 40 -6.03 12.01 -8.23
CA PHE A 40 -4.82 12.66 -7.77
C PHE A 40 -3.89 13.00 -8.95
N GLY A 41 -3.94 14.24 -9.43
CA GLY A 41 -3.05 14.74 -10.49
C GLY A 41 -3.24 14.09 -11.87
N PHE A 42 -2.61 14.65 -12.90
CA PHE A 42 -2.79 14.20 -14.30
C PHE A 42 -1.87 13.03 -14.71
N ASP A 43 -0.82 12.78 -13.93
CA ASP A 43 0.25 11.84 -14.30
C ASP A 43 0.05 10.44 -13.69
N TRP A 44 -0.96 10.26 -12.84
CA TRP A 44 -1.26 9.00 -12.15
C TRP A 44 -2.24 8.17 -12.95
N GLN A 45 -1.93 6.90 -13.18
CA GLN A 45 -2.65 6.05 -14.15
C GLN A 45 -3.65 5.11 -13.50
N TYR A 46 -3.38 4.73 -12.25
CA TYR A 46 -4.14 3.73 -11.53
C TYR A 46 -4.37 4.18 -10.11
N ARG A 47 -5.49 3.76 -9.53
CA ARG A 47 -5.69 3.80 -8.08
C ARG A 47 -6.40 2.56 -7.58
N GLN A 48 -6.09 2.22 -6.34
CA GLN A 48 -6.72 1.15 -5.60
C GLN A 48 -7.42 1.72 -4.37
N LYS A 49 -8.68 1.37 -4.20
CA LYS A 49 -9.48 1.78 -3.04
C LYS A 49 -9.31 0.79 -1.90
N TYR A 50 -9.17 1.31 -0.70
CA TYR A 50 -9.12 0.56 0.55
C TYR A 50 -10.17 1.07 1.52
N ILE A 51 -10.76 0.15 2.27
CA ILE A 51 -11.75 0.39 3.32
C ILE A 51 -11.13 0.00 4.66
N ILE A 52 -11.08 0.95 5.59
CA ILE A 52 -10.62 0.75 6.97
C ILE A 52 -11.83 0.83 7.88
N SER A 53 -12.25 -0.31 8.43
CA SER A 53 -13.40 -0.37 9.33
C SER A 53 -12.94 -0.30 10.78
N ASN A 54 -13.44 0.70 11.49
CA ASN A 54 -13.07 0.99 12.87
C ASN A 54 -14.26 0.78 13.82
N SER A 55 -14.09 -0.15 14.76
CA SER A 55 -15.07 -0.43 15.82
C SER A 55 -14.77 0.31 17.14
N ASN A 56 -13.63 1.01 17.23
CA ASN A 56 -13.29 1.86 18.36
C ASN A 56 -13.96 3.23 18.23
N SER A 57 -13.78 4.10 19.23
CA SER A 57 -14.16 5.51 19.12
C SER A 57 -13.37 6.25 18.03
N LEU A 58 -13.88 7.41 17.61
CA LEU A 58 -13.16 8.34 16.73
C LEU A 58 -11.72 8.54 17.25
N THR A 59 -10.76 8.32 16.37
CA THR A 59 -9.33 8.43 16.70
C THR A 59 -8.65 9.34 15.69
N THR A 60 -7.95 10.37 16.14
CA THR A 60 -7.16 11.26 15.27
C THR A 60 -5.72 10.78 15.14
N ASP A 61 -5.03 11.17 14.07
CA ASP A 61 -3.61 10.87 13.85
C ASP A 61 -3.25 9.40 14.07
N TYR A 62 -4.08 8.51 13.54
CA TYR A 62 -3.91 7.07 13.71
C TYR A 62 -3.01 6.50 12.62
N GLN A 63 -1.95 5.80 13.02
CA GLN A 63 -1.07 5.06 12.12
C GLN A 63 -1.44 3.58 12.10
N PHE A 64 -1.56 3.01 10.91
CA PHE A 64 -1.66 1.57 10.73
C PHE A 64 -0.67 1.09 9.68
N LEU A 65 -0.31 -0.18 9.78
CA LEU A 65 0.54 -0.84 8.81
C LEU A 65 -0.36 -1.54 7.79
N LEU A 66 -0.15 -1.23 6.52
CA LEU A 66 -0.64 -2.01 5.40
C LEU A 66 0.46 -3.01 5.03
N ASP A 67 0.24 -4.28 5.35
CA ASP A 67 1.10 -5.40 4.97
C ASP A 67 0.26 -6.58 4.48
N GLU A 68 0.92 -7.56 3.85
CA GLU A 68 0.25 -8.73 3.28
C GLU A 68 -0.17 -9.75 4.33
N SER A 69 0.43 -9.69 5.52
CA SER A 69 0.27 -10.61 6.65
C SER A 69 0.50 -12.09 6.27
N ILE A 70 1.29 -12.31 5.21
CA ILE A 70 1.77 -13.63 4.80
C ILE A 70 2.98 -13.96 5.65
N VAL A 71 2.92 -15.06 6.41
CA VAL A 71 3.98 -15.49 7.33
C VAL A 71 4.77 -16.70 6.83
N GLY A 72 4.31 -17.32 5.75
CA GLY A 72 5.04 -18.35 5.00
C GLY A 72 4.42 -18.51 3.61
N ARG A 73 5.24 -18.54 2.57
CA ARG A 73 4.78 -18.71 1.18
C ARG A 73 5.71 -19.65 0.42
N PHE A 74 5.23 -20.85 0.14
CA PHE A 74 5.98 -21.91 -0.53
C PHE A 74 5.41 -22.13 -1.92
N ARG A 75 6.03 -21.47 -2.92
CA ARG A 75 5.59 -21.50 -4.32
C ARG A 75 6.00 -22.77 -5.08
N PHE A 76 6.87 -23.59 -4.49
CA PHE A 76 7.43 -24.80 -5.12
C PHE A 76 8.01 -24.59 -6.53
N ASN A 77 8.60 -23.42 -6.76
CA ASN A 77 9.12 -23.01 -8.06
C ASN A 77 10.64 -23.16 -8.20
N ASP A 78 11.32 -23.71 -7.19
CA ASP A 78 12.76 -23.99 -7.17
C ASP A 78 13.18 -25.02 -8.24
N ASN A 79 12.26 -25.92 -8.61
CA ASN A 79 12.37 -26.92 -9.69
C ASN A 79 13.51 -27.96 -9.52
N SER A 80 14.32 -27.87 -8.47
CA SER A 80 15.40 -28.80 -8.14
C SER A 80 15.91 -28.57 -6.71
N GLY A 81 16.73 -29.50 -6.21
CA GLY A 81 17.34 -29.40 -4.90
C GLY A 81 16.45 -29.92 -3.77
N SER A 82 17.01 -29.96 -2.56
CA SER A 82 16.40 -30.55 -1.36
C SER A 82 15.73 -29.50 -0.45
N THR A 83 15.42 -28.33 -0.97
CA THR A 83 14.82 -27.22 -0.22
C THR A 83 13.67 -26.60 -1.00
N VAL A 84 12.69 -26.05 -0.28
CA VAL A 84 11.61 -25.24 -0.82
C VAL A 84 11.79 -23.82 -0.31
N SER A 85 11.93 -22.85 -1.20
CA SER A 85 12.12 -21.46 -0.80
C SER A 85 10.87 -20.85 -0.18
N ASP A 86 11.06 -20.01 0.84
CA ASP A 86 10.01 -19.17 1.43
C ASP A 86 10.03 -17.76 0.82
N SER A 87 8.98 -17.44 0.06
CA SER A 87 8.80 -16.16 -0.63
C SER A 87 7.94 -15.17 0.18
N SER A 88 7.74 -15.40 1.48
CA SER A 88 7.03 -14.46 2.36
C SER A 88 7.88 -13.26 2.81
N GLY A 89 9.18 -13.30 2.51
CA GLY A 89 10.15 -12.30 2.97
C GLY A 89 10.79 -12.62 4.33
N PHE A 90 10.43 -13.74 4.97
CA PHE A 90 10.98 -14.21 6.25
C PHE A 90 12.14 -15.21 6.13
N GLY A 91 12.30 -15.83 4.96
CA GLY A 91 13.43 -16.73 4.70
C GLY A 91 13.35 -18.07 5.44
N HIS A 92 12.16 -18.49 5.87
CA HIS A 92 11.93 -19.77 6.53
C HIS A 92 11.83 -20.92 5.52
N SER A 93 12.89 -21.18 4.76
CA SER A 93 12.89 -22.23 3.73
C SER A 93 12.69 -23.64 4.30
N GLY A 94 11.91 -24.47 3.61
CA GLY A 94 11.65 -25.86 4.00
C GLY A 94 12.70 -26.84 3.49
N THR A 95 12.97 -27.89 4.27
CA THR A 95 13.83 -29.02 3.86
C THR A 95 12.99 -30.21 3.42
N ILE A 96 13.28 -30.74 2.23
CA ILE A 96 12.59 -31.90 1.64
C ILE A 96 13.21 -33.20 2.16
N THR A 97 12.40 -34.04 2.80
CA THR A 97 12.79 -35.39 3.21
C THR A 97 12.15 -36.41 2.26
N GLY A 98 12.97 -37.24 1.61
CA GLY A 98 12.50 -38.24 0.63
C GLY A 98 12.51 -37.79 -0.82
N LEU A 99 13.30 -36.75 -1.17
CA LEU A 99 13.52 -36.37 -2.57
C LEU A 99 14.06 -37.56 -3.38
N ASP A 100 13.50 -37.78 -4.57
CA ASP A 100 13.74 -38.92 -5.46
C ASP A 100 13.36 -40.30 -4.88
N ASN A 101 12.84 -40.35 -3.66
CA ASN A 101 12.38 -41.55 -2.97
C ASN A 101 11.04 -41.28 -2.27
N GLY A 102 10.06 -40.82 -3.06
CA GLY A 102 8.69 -40.54 -2.63
C GLY A 102 8.26 -39.08 -2.73
N ILE A 103 9.20 -38.14 -2.91
CA ILE A 103 8.92 -36.76 -3.36
C ILE A 103 9.69 -36.46 -4.64
N SER A 104 9.06 -35.78 -5.59
CA SER A 104 9.72 -35.28 -6.80
C SER A 104 9.21 -33.90 -7.20
N TRP A 105 10.11 -33.11 -7.80
CA TRP A 105 9.74 -31.89 -8.51
C TRP A 105 8.99 -32.25 -9.80
N THR A 106 7.93 -31.50 -10.11
CA THR A 106 7.16 -31.64 -11.34
C THR A 106 6.93 -30.28 -11.99
N SER A 107 7.06 -30.23 -13.32
CA SER A 107 6.75 -29.03 -14.11
C SER A 107 5.26 -28.93 -14.48
N SER A 108 4.43 -29.83 -13.94
CA SER A 108 2.97 -29.84 -14.11
C SER A 108 2.27 -29.20 -12.91
N GLY A 109 2.85 -28.13 -12.37
CA GLY A 109 2.25 -27.36 -11.29
C GLY A 109 1.00 -26.61 -11.74
N LYS A 110 0.25 -26.07 -10.78
CA LYS A 110 -0.83 -25.13 -11.08
C LYS A 110 -0.24 -23.82 -11.60
N TYR A 111 0.86 -23.36 -10.99
CA TYR A 111 1.63 -22.19 -11.40
C TYR A 111 3.10 -22.55 -11.59
N SER A 112 3.50 -22.82 -12.84
CA SER A 112 4.83 -23.33 -13.19
C SER A 112 5.12 -24.73 -12.61
N ASN A 113 5.87 -24.83 -11.51
CA ASN A 113 6.31 -26.11 -10.96
C ASN A 113 5.55 -26.44 -9.66
N ALA A 114 5.68 -27.67 -9.19
CA ALA A 114 5.07 -28.13 -7.94
C ALA A 114 5.86 -29.29 -7.33
N LEU A 115 5.48 -29.72 -6.12
CA LEU A 115 5.99 -30.94 -5.48
C LEU A 115 4.95 -32.06 -5.52
N SER A 116 5.36 -33.22 -6.04
CA SER A 116 4.57 -34.45 -6.03
C SER A 116 5.05 -35.38 -4.91
N PHE A 117 4.09 -35.92 -4.16
CA PHE A 117 4.29 -36.81 -3.01
C PHE A 117 3.61 -38.15 -3.28
N SER A 118 4.26 -39.24 -2.88
CA SER A 118 3.78 -40.61 -3.12
C SER A 118 2.90 -41.20 -2.01
N GLY A 119 2.61 -40.45 -0.93
CA GLY A 119 1.91 -40.97 0.25
C GLY A 119 2.77 -41.82 1.20
N ASP A 120 4.10 -41.83 1.04
CA ASP A 120 4.98 -42.56 1.97
C ASP A 120 5.17 -41.78 3.28
N ASN A 121 4.89 -42.41 4.42
CA ASN A 121 4.99 -41.80 5.75
C ASN A 121 6.40 -41.33 6.15
N SER A 122 7.43 -41.68 5.38
CA SER A 122 8.80 -41.19 5.54
C SER A 122 9.08 -39.89 4.79
N THR A 123 8.16 -39.40 3.94
CA THR A 123 8.36 -38.20 3.13
C THR A 123 7.55 -37.00 3.61
N TYR A 124 8.14 -35.81 3.55
CA TYR A 124 7.56 -34.54 4.00
C TYR A 124 8.47 -33.36 3.64
N VAL A 125 7.94 -32.14 3.74
CA VAL A 125 8.75 -30.91 3.83
C VAL A 125 8.68 -30.40 5.27
N SER A 126 9.84 -30.23 5.92
CA SER A 126 9.92 -29.64 7.26
C SER A 126 10.42 -28.21 7.13
N VAL A 127 9.59 -27.25 7.51
CA VAL A 127 9.91 -25.82 7.48
C VAL A 127 10.70 -25.42 8.73
N GLY A 128 10.43 -26.07 9.85
CA GLY A 128 11.00 -25.73 11.15
C GLY A 128 9.99 -25.08 12.08
N ASN A 129 10.43 -24.80 13.29
CA ASN A 129 9.60 -24.22 14.33
C ASN A 129 10.01 -22.75 14.53
N TYR A 130 9.16 -21.86 14.04
CA TYR A 130 9.28 -20.42 14.20
C TYR A 130 8.01 -19.88 14.83
N ASP A 131 8.13 -18.80 15.59
CA ASP A 131 7.00 -18.26 16.31
C ASP A 131 5.98 -17.51 15.45
N LEU A 132 6.34 -17.15 14.21
CA LEU A 132 5.36 -16.73 13.18
C LEU A 132 4.23 -17.75 13.02
N TYR A 133 4.55 -19.02 13.21
CA TYR A 133 3.59 -20.11 13.07
C TYR A 133 2.84 -20.39 14.38
N ASN A 134 3.19 -19.70 15.49
CA ASN A 134 2.58 -19.86 16.81
C ASN A 134 1.63 -18.68 17.11
N ASN A 135 0.53 -18.54 16.34
CA ASN A 135 -0.34 -17.37 16.47
C ASN A 135 -1.09 -17.31 17.82
N THR A 136 -0.74 -16.34 18.66
CA THR A 136 -1.31 -16.12 19.99
C THR A 136 -2.67 -15.43 19.99
N GLN A 137 -3.05 -14.78 18.88
CA GLN A 137 -4.38 -14.20 18.67
C GLN A 137 -5.40 -15.24 18.18
N ASN A 138 -4.97 -16.49 17.93
CA ASN A 138 -5.81 -17.57 17.43
C ASN A 138 -6.53 -17.25 16.11
N ASN A 139 -5.98 -16.34 15.30
CA ASN A 139 -6.44 -16.06 13.95
C ASN A 139 -5.55 -16.79 12.92
N LEU A 140 -6.12 -17.30 11.85
CA LEU A 140 -5.35 -18.08 10.87
C LEU A 140 -6.05 -18.12 9.53
N SER A 141 -5.29 -18.06 8.45
CA SER A 141 -5.74 -18.62 7.18
C SER A 141 -4.64 -19.48 6.57
N VAL A 142 -5.01 -20.64 6.03
CA VAL A 142 -4.11 -21.56 5.34
C VAL A 142 -4.64 -21.76 3.93
N SER A 143 -3.79 -21.58 2.93
CA SER A 143 -4.11 -21.80 1.51
C SER A 143 -3.14 -22.80 0.88
N SER A 144 -3.63 -23.64 -0.02
CA SER A 144 -2.80 -24.46 -0.91
C SER A 144 -3.59 -24.84 -2.15
N TRP A 145 -2.91 -24.94 -3.29
CA TRP A 145 -3.41 -25.72 -4.41
C TRP A 145 -3.05 -27.19 -4.20
N ILE A 146 -4.03 -28.06 -4.40
CA ILE A 146 -3.87 -29.51 -4.24
C ILE A 146 -4.35 -30.23 -5.49
N LYS A 147 -3.75 -31.40 -5.76
CA LYS A 147 -4.21 -32.34 -6.78
C LYS A 147 -4.01 -33.76 -6.30
N THR A 148 -5.08 -34.54 -6.16
CA THR A 148 -5.01 -35.95 -5.75
C THR A 148 -6.20 -36.75 -6.28
N ALA A 149 -6.01 -38.06 -6.42
CA ALA A 149 -7.05 -39.03 -6.72
C ALA A 149 -7.35 -39.96 -5.52
N ASP A 150 -6.72 -39.71 -4.38
CA ASP A 150 -6.78 -40.59 -3.20
C ASP A 150 -7.85 -40.07 -2.21
N ASP A 151 -9.00 -40.75 -2.19
CA ASP A 151 -10.21 -40.33 -1.47
C ASP A 151 -10.57 -41.20 -0.27
N ASP A 152 -9.75 -42.19 0.10
CA ASP A 152 -10.07 -43.20 1.13
C ASP A 152 -9.11 -43.18 2.34
N VAL A 153 -8.38 -42.07 2.51
CA VAL A 153 -7.39 -41.91 3.58
C VAL A 153 -7.39 -40.51 4.17
N GLN A 154 -6.83 -40.42 5.38
CA GLN A 154 -6.49 -39.17 6.04
C GLN A 154 -5.08 -38.73 5.62
N MET A 155 -4.94 -37.53 5.07
CA MET A 155 -3.67 -37.01 4.54
C MET A 155 -3.48 -35.53 4.85
N ARG A 156 -2.35 -35.15 5.46
CA ARG A 156 -2.05 -33.75 5.79
C ARG A 156 -1.58 -33.00 4.56
N ILE A 157 -2.22 -31.86 4.31
CA ILE A 157 -1.69 -30.85 3.39
C ILE A 157 -0.63 -30.03 4.13
N LEU A 158 -1.00 -29.55 5.33
CA LEU A 158 -0.15 -28.78 6.22
C LEU A 158 -0.47 -29.16 7.67
N SER A 159 0.55 -29.26 8.52
CA SER A 159 0.35 -29.50 9.96
C SER A 159 1.37 -28.79 10.83
N LYS A 160 0.92 -28.38 12.02
CA LYS A 160 1.76 -27.87 13.10
C LYS A 160 1.13 -28.20 14.45
N GLY A 161 1.71 -29.14 15.18
CA GLY A 161 1.46 -29.43 16.57
C GLY A 161 0.21 -30.23 16.88
N PHE A 162 -0.87 -30.09 16.11
CA PHE A 162 -2.16 -30.67 16.48
C PHE A 162 -2.33 -32.13 16.02
N ASP A 163 -2.42 -33.02 17.00
CA ASP A 163 -2.69 -34.44 16.81
C ASP A 163 -4.01 -34.85 17.49
N THR A 164 -4.93 -35.45 16.74
CA THR A 164 -6.24 -35.88 17.26
C THR A 164 -6.15 -37.06 18.24
N ALA A 165 -5.02 -37.75 18.32
CA ALA A 165 -4.79 -38.80 19.32
C ALA A 165 -4.46 -38.23 20.70
N THR A 166 -3.89 -37.03 20.76
CA THR A 166 -3.48 -36.37 22.03
C THR A 166 -4.24 -35.09 22.32
N TRP A 167 -4.97 -34.57 21.34
CA TRP A 167 -5.64 -33.28 21.36
C TRP A 167 -4.71 -32.11 21.71
N SER A 168 -3.44 -32.22 21.35
CA SER A 168 -2.40 -31.22 21.57
C SER A 168 -2.76 -29.84 20.98
N LYS A 169 -2.07 -28.79 21.41
CA LYS A 169 -2.20 -27.46 20.79
C LYS A 169 -1.65 -27.46 19.35
N GLY A 170 -2.09 -26.50 18.54
CA GLY A 170 -1.66 -26.31 17.16
C GLY A 170 -2.82 -26.38 16.18
N TYR A 171 -2.49 -26.65 14.91
CA TYR A 171 -3.46 -26.72 13.82
C TYR A 171 -3.02 -27.66 12.70
N PHE A 172 -3.97 -28.02 11.85
CA PHE A 172 -3.72 -28.69 10.58
C PHE A 172 -4.76 -28.33 9.53
N LEU A 173 -4.37 -28.46 8.27
CA LEU A 173 -5.26 -28.55 7.12
C LEU A 173 -5.00 -29.89 6.43
N GLU A 174 -6.06 -30.63 6.14
CA GLU A 174 -5.94 -31.97 5.58
C GLU A 174 -7.09 -32.34 4.66
N MET A 175 -6.91 -33.47 3.97
CA MET A 175 -8.00 -34.23 3.36
C MET A 175 -8.29 -35.47 4.21
N ASN A 176 -9.58 -35.79 4.38
CA ASN A 176 -10.04 -36.95 5.12
C ASN A 176 -11.24 -37.57 4.42
N ASN A 177 -11.03 -38.69 3.76
CA ASN A 177 -12.02 -39.40 2.93
C ASN A 177 -12.62 -38.51 1.82
N GLY A 178 -11.76 -37.76 1.11
CA GLY A 178 -12.15 -36.83 0.04
C GLY A 178 -12.67 -35.47 0.53
N ASP A 179 -13.07 -35.33 1.79
CA ASP A 179 -13.48 -34.06 2.38
C ASP A 179 -12.26 -33.27 2.87
N ILE A 180 -12.32 -31.94 2.79
CA ILE A 180 -11.30 -31.07 3.39
C ILE A 180 -11.66 -30.86 4.86
N ARG A 181 -10.69 -31.02 5.76
CA ARG A 181 -10.84 -30.86 7.20
C ARG A 181 -9.85 -29.86 7.77
N MET A 182 -10.35 -28.95 8.60
CA MET A 182 -9.57 -28.04 9.43
C MET A 182 -9.61 -28.52 10.88
N GLY A 183 -8.48 -28.44 11.58
CA GLY A 183 -8.38 -28.77 12.99
C GLY A 183 -7.59 -27.72 13.77
N VAL A 184 -8.11 -27.33 14.94
CA VAL A 184 -7.41 -26.51 15.93
C VAL A 184 -7.49 -27.17 17.30
N GLY A 185 -6.35 -27.30 17.95
CA GLY A 185 -6.24 -28.00 19.23
C GLY A 185 -6.55 -27.14 20.46
N GLY A 186 -7.04 -27.78 21.53
CA GLY A 186 -7.37 -27.15 22.81
C GLY A 186 -7.00 -27.98 24.05
N GLU A 187 -6.03 -28.90 23.93
CA GLU A 187 -5.56 -29.83 24.98
C GLU A 187 -6.58 -30.88 25.44
N SER A 188 -7.78 -30.88 24.86
CA SER A 188 -8.78 -31.94 24.98
C SER A 188 -9.73 -31.93 23.79
N GLU A 189 -10.45 -33.04 23.57
CA GLU A 189 -11.46 -33.15 22.50
C GLU A 189 -12.51 -32.03 22.58
N ALA A 190 -13.09 -31.83 23.76
CA ALA A 190 -14.13 -30.82 23.99
C ALA A 190 -13.67 -29.37 23.83
N ASN A 191 -12.36 -29.12 23.91
CA ASN A 191 -11.77 -27.78 23.75
C ASN A 191 -11.21 -27.55 22.35
N SER A 192 -11.11 -28.60 21.53
CA SER A 192 -10.58 -28.52 20.16
C SER A 192 -11.72 -28.25 19.19
N VAL A 193 -11.41 -27.70 18.02
CA VAL A 193 -12.37 -27.43 16.95
C VAL A 193 -11.96 -28.24 15.72
N LEU A 194 -12.83 -29.15 15.26
CA LEU A 194 -12.67 -29.88 14.01
C LEU A 194 -13.92 -29.78 13.16
N PHE A 195 -13.74 -29.40 11.91
CA PHE A 195 -14.83 -29.30 10.95
C PHE A 195 -14.35 -29.62 9.54
N SER A 196 -15.25 -30.25 8.79
CA SER A 196 -15.00 -30.71 7.42
C SER A 196 -16.04 -30.15 6.47
N THR A 197 -15.69 -30.07 5.18
CA THR A 197 -16.66 -29.91 4.10
C THR A 197 -17.68 -31.06 4.09
N THR A 198 -18.80 -30.87 3.41
CA THR A 198 -19.81 -31.91 3.20
C THR A 198 -20.22 -32.02 1.73
N GLY A 199 -20.48 -33.23 1.27
CA GLY A 199 -21.26 -33.45 0.05
C GLY A 199 -20.49 -33.53 -1.28
N THR A 200 -19.17 -33.34 -1.29
CA THR A 200 -18.32 -33.53 -2.48
C THR A 200 -16.90 -33.96 -2.09
N SER A 201 -16.42 -35.06 -2.69
CA SER A 201 -14.99 -35.39 -2.67
C SER A 201 -14.23 -34.45 -3.60
N PHE A 202 -13.10 -33.93 -3.14
CA PHE A 202 -12.17 -33.10 -3.92
C PHE A 202 -10.91 -33.87 -4.33
N ALA A 203 -11.00 -35.21 -4.33
CA ALA A 203 -9.96 -36.13 -4.77
C ALA A 203 -10.30 -36.73 -6.14
N ASP A 204 -10.42 -35.87 -7.15
CA ASP A 204 -10.86 -36.22 -8.50
C ASP A 204 -9.74 -36.15 -9.57
N ASP A 205 -8.49 -36.04 -9.12
CA ASP A 205 -7.31 -35.80 -9.95
C ASP A 205 -7.38 -34.49 -10.74
N GLU A 206 -8.06 -33.46 -10.23
CA GLU A 206 -8.01 -32.09 -10.72
C GLU A 206 -7.41 -31.14 -9.67
N TRP A 207 -7.01 -29.94 -10.13
CA TRP A 207 -6.46 -28.92 -9.24
C TRP A 207 -7.58 -28.18 -8.51
N HIS A 208 -7.54 -28.23 -7.18
CA HIS A 208 -8.43 -27.45 -6.31
C HIS A 208 -7.64 -26.48 -5.44
N HIS A 209 -8.15 -25.26 -5.30
CA HIS A 209 -7.61 -24.28 -4.37
C HIS A 209 -8.35 -24.37 -3.04
N ILE A 210 -7.64 -24.75 -1.98
CA ILE A 210 -8.21 -24.96 -0.66
C ILE A 210 -7.79 -23.81 0.24
N VAL A 211 -8.75 -23.18 0.91
CA VAL A 211 -8.48 -22.19 1.96
C VAL A 211 -9.28 -22.50 3.20
N SER A 212 -8.63 -22.63 4.36
CA SER A 212 -9.30 -22.62 5.66
C SER A 212 -9.06 -21.31 6.39
N VAL A 213 -10.07 -20.82 7.10
CA VAL A 213 -10.04 -19.58 7.86
C VAL A 213 -10.50 -19.85 9.29
N ILE A 214 -9.77 -19.31 10.27
CA ILE A 214 -10.16 -19.19 11.68
C ILE A 214 -10.10 -17.70 12.04
N ASN A 215 -11.25 -17.15 12.43
CA ASN A 215 -11.39 -15.77 12.89
C ASN A 215 -11.92 -15.79 14.32
N SER A 216 -11.01 -15.75 15.29
CA SER A 216 -11.34 -15.73 16.71
C SER A 216 -11.95 -14.40 17.15
N ASP A 217 -11.67 -13.30 16.44
CA ASP A 217 -12.24 -11.98 16.75
C ASP A 217 -13.74 -11.91 16.42
N LEU A 218 -14.16 -12.55 15.33
CA LEU A 218 -15.57 -12.69 14.94
C LEU A 218 -16.21 -13.97 15.49
N GLY A 219 -15.41 -14.90 16.01
CA GLY A 219 -15.88 -16.19 16.52
C GLY A 219 -16.36 -17.14 15.42
N ILE A 220 -15.74 -17.13 14.24
CA ILE A 220 -16.13 -17.98 13.10
C ILE A 220 -14.95 -18.76 12.51
N GLY A 221 -15.25 -19.90 11.88
CA GLY A 221 -14.32 -20.62 10.99
C GLY A 221 -15.01 -21.01 9.68
N ALA A 222 -14.24 -21.14 8.60
CA ALA A 222 -14.76 -21.47 7.27
C ALA A 222 -13.76 -22.29 6.44
N ILE A 223 -14.26 -23.06 5.48
CA ILE A 223 -13.47 -23.69 4.41
C ILE A 223 -14.01 -23.23 3.07
N TYR A 224 -13.11 -22.83 2.19
CA TYR A 224 -13.38 -22.45 0.82
C TYR A 224 -12.66 -23.41 -0.11
N VAL A 225 -13.34 -23.79 -1.19
CA VAL A 225 -12.76 -24.55 -2.30
C VAL A 225 -13.04 -23.78 -3.58
N ASP A 226 -11.99 -23.55 -4.36
CA ASP A 226 -12.03 -22.80 -5.62
C ASP A 226 -12.69 -21.41 -5.49
N GLY A 227 -12.39 -20.73 -4.37
CA GLY A 227 -12.92 -19.41 -4.06
C GLY A 227 -14.35 -19.40 -3.48
N VAL A 228 -14.98 -20.56 -3.29
CA VAL A 228 -16.38 -20.68 -2.84
C VAL A 228 -16.46 -21.31 -1.45
N ALA A 229 -17.20 -20.67 -0.53
CA ALA A 229 -17.45 -21.20 0.81
C ALA A 229 -18.24 -22.52 0.74
N GLN A 230 -17.82 -23.52 1.52
CA GLN A 230 -18.42 -24.86 1.52
C GLN A 230 -19.35 -25.07 2.71
N ASP A 231 -20.39 -25.88 2.51
CA ASP A 231 -21.22 -26.36 3.62
C ASP A 231 -20.40 -27.28 4.54
N LEU A 232 -20.54 -27.09 5.86
CA LEU A 232 -19.67 -27.74 6.85
C LEU A 232 -20.38 -28.79 7.70
N SER A 233 -19.58 -29.70 8.27
CA SER A 233 -19.95 -30.56 9.38
C SER A 233 -18.92 -30.43 10.49
N ALA A 234 -19.36 -30.37 11.75
CA ALA A 234 -18.48 -30.39 12.90
C ALA A 234 -18.28 -31.84 13.39
N GLN A 235 -17.08 -32.17 13.86
CA GLN A 235 -16.84 -33.45 14.49
C GLN A 235 -17.62 -33.56 15.80
N ALA A 236 -18.14 -34.75 16.10
CA ALA A 236 -18.84 -34.98 17.37
C ALA A 236 -17.89 -34.73 18.56
N ASN A 237 -18.45 -34.17 19.64
CA ASN A 237 -17.76 -33.88 20.91
C ASN A 237 -16.68 -32.80 20.88
N THR A 238 -16.38 -32.22 19.71
CA THR A 238 -15.49 -31.05 19.62
C THR A 238 -16.28 -29.75 19.82
N CYS A 239 -15.58 -28.66 20.13
CA CYS A 239 -16.17 -27.34 20.23
C CYS A 239 -16.61 -26.79 18.86
N GLY A 240 -17.60 -25.90 18.90
CA GLY A 240 -18.12 -25.19 17.74
C GLY A 240 -19.42 -25.78 17.20
N THR A 241 -20.25 -24.93 16.60
CA THR A 241 -21.53 -25.32 16.02
C THR A 241 -21.63 -24.86 14.58
N VAL A 242 -22.04 -25.75 13.68
CA VAL A 242 -22.20 -25.39 12.26
C VAL A 242 -23.37 -24.42 12.09
N ASP A 243 -23.11 -23.33 11.38
CA ASP A 243 -24.10 -22.43 10.82
C ASP A 243 -23.90 -22.33 9.30
N THR A 244 -24.57 -23.21 8.56
CA THR A 244 -24.45 -23.33 7.09
C THR A 244 -23.01 -23.57 6.59
N ASN A 245 -22.37 -22.55 6.00
CA ASN A 245 -21.03 -22.59 5.43
C ASN A 245 -19.94 -22.07 6.38
N GLU A 246 -20.31 -21.80 7.63
CA GLU A 246 -19.40 -21.37 8.70
C GLU A 246 -19.57 -22.28 9.94
N ILE A 247 -18.54 -22.31 10.79
CA ILE A 247 -18.62 -22.86 12.14
C ILE A 247 -18.53 -21.71 13.14
N ASP A 248 -19.54 -21.58 13.99
CA ASP A 248 -19.51 -20.65 15.14
C ASP A 248 -18.59 -21.24 16.21
N ILE A 249 -17.49 -20.54 16.46
CA ILE A 249 -16.48 -20.85 17.48
C ILE A 249 -16.43 -19.79 18.59
N SER A 250 -17.41 -18.89 18.66
CA SER A 250 -17.47 -17.82 19.67
C SER A 250 -17.46 -18.33 21.12
N SER A 251 -17.88 -19.58 21.33
CA SER A 251 -17.85 -20.26 22.64
C SER A 251 -16.54 -21.02 22.93
N CYS A 252 -15.64 -21.15 21.95
CA CYS A 252 -14.44 -21.99 22.01
C CYS A 252 -13.23 -21.25 22.63
N THR A 253 -13.32 -20.94 23.91
CA THR A 253 -12.33 -20.11 24.64
C THR A 253 -10.96 -20.77 24.87
N SER A 254 -10.80 -22.06 24.61
CA SER A 254 -9.59 -22.84 24.92
C SER A 254 -8.79 -23.29 23.70
N ILE A 255 -9.20 -22.90 22.48
CA ILE A 255 -8.41 -23.19 21.29
C ILE A 255 -7.05 -22.49 21.37
N SER A 256 -6.00 -23.14 20.87
CA SER A 256 -4.66 -22.60 20.85
C SER A 256 -3.90 -23.04 19.62
N LEU A 257 -3.61 -22.10 18.72
CA LEU A 257 -2.73 -22.32 17.57
C LEU A 257 -1.25 -22.38 17.96
N ASN A 258 -0.91 -22.01 19.19
CA ASN A 258 0.46 -21.95 19.65
C ASN A 258 0.95 -23.34 20.10
N ASN A 259 1.88 -23.90 19.33
CA ASN A 259 2.67 -25.05 19.75
C ASN A 259 4.14 -24.82 19.41
N SER A 260 4.82 -24.14 20.33
CA SER A 260 6.24 -23.79 20.24
C SER A 260 7.22 -24.96 20.37
N SER A 261 6.73 -26.21 20.41
CA SER A 261 7.58 -27.41 20.38
C SER A 261 7.53 -28.15 19.05
N SER A 262 6.61 -27.79 18.16
CA SER A 262 6.36 -28.46 16.89
C SER A 262 6.76 -27.60 15.70
N SER A 263 7.47 -28.20 14.76
CA SER A 263 7.78 -27.59 13.47
C SER A 263 6.56 -27.57 12.54
N LEU A 264 6.52 -26.62 11.61
CA LEU A 264 5.57 -26.62 10.51
C LEU A 264 5.98 -27.66 9.45
N TYR A 265 5.05 -28.53 9.08
CA TYR A 265 5.24 -29.58 8.08
C TYR A 265 4.27 -29.40 6.92
N LEU A 266 4.76 -29.63 5.69
CA LEU A 266 3.94 -29.78 4.49
C LEU A 266 3.95 -31.25 4.06
N GLY A 267 2.79 -31.77 3.69
CA GLY A 267 2.64 -33.10 3.13
C GLY A 267 2.71 -34.28 4.13
N ARG A 268 2.70 -34.03 5.44
CA ARG A 268 2.62 -35.09 6.48
C ARG A 268 2.22 -34.52 7.84
N ASN A 269 1.80 -35.39 8.76
CA ASN A 269 1.68 -35.08 10.19
C ASN A 269 3.06 -34.77 10.81
N ASP A 270 3.11 -33.76 11.68
CA ASP A 270 4.33 -33.31 12.35
C ASP A 270 4.63 -34.15 13.60
N SER A 271 3.58 -34.56 14.33
CA SER A 271 3.65 -35.28 15.60
C SER A 271 3.90 -36.78 15.47
N SER A 272 3.66 -37.36 14.30
CA SER A 272 3.84 -38.79 14.03
C SER A 272 4.14 -39.07 12.55
N ALA A 273 4.81 -40.19 12.27
CA ALA A 273 5.06 -40.64 10.90
C ALA A 273 3.80 -41.31 10.31
N SER A 274 2.75 -40.52 10.13
CA SER A 274 1.46 -40.94 9.56
C SER A 274 0.84 -39.81 8.71
N ASN A 275 -0.23 -40.16 7.99
CA ASN A 275 -1.06 -39.24 7.21
C ASN A 275 -0.25 -38.44 6.17
N ALA A 276 0.70 -39.10 5.50
CA ALA A 276 1.44 -38.52 4.40
C ALA A 276 0.53 -38.19 3.22
N TRP A 277 0.81 -37.06 2.58
CA TRP A 277 0.13 -36.60 1.39
C TRP A 277 0.48 -37.51 0.20
N ASN A 278 -0.55 -37.95 -0.51
CA ASN A 278 -0.44 -38.63 -1.79
C ASN A 278 -1.07 -37.75 -2.86
N GLY A 279 -0.25 -37.12 -3.70
CA GLY A 279 -0.71 -36.12 -4.65
C GLY A 279 0.30 -35.01 -4.88
N THR A 280 -0.13 -33.94 -5.53
CA THR A 280 0.71 -32.77 -5.83
C THR A 280 0.26 -31.57 -5.01
N LEU A 281 1.21 -30.83 -4.44
CA LEU A 281 0.98 -29.56 -3.73
C LEU A 281 1.64 -28.42 -4.49
N ASP A 282 0.94 -27.30 -4.58
CA ASP A 282 1.44 -26.05 -5.15
C ASP A 282 0.96 -24.84 -4.31
N GLU A 283 1.72 -23.74 -4.34
CA GLU A 283 1.42 -22.45 -3.68
C GLU A 283 0.83 -22.59 -2.26
N ALA A 284 1.59 -23.19 -1.34
CA ALA A 284 1.17 -23.28 0.06
C ALA A 284 1.45 -21.95 0.78
N ILE A 285 0.41 -21.32 1.33
CA ILE A 285 0.48 -20.00 1.97
C ILE A 285 -0.12 -20.06 3.37
N LEU A 286 0.57 -19.42 4.31
CA LEU A 286 0.14 -19.26 5.69
C LEU A 286 -0.03 -17.77 6.01
N PHE A 287 -1.20 -17.39 6.51
CA PHE A 287 -1.51 -16.05 6.98
C PHE A 287 -1.75 -16.09 8.50
N ASN A 288 -1.17 -15.15 9.23
CA ASN A 288 -1.45 -14.97 10.67
C ASN A 288 -2.71 -14.12 10.94
N ARG A 289 -3.61 -14.04 9.95
CA ARG A 289 -4.86 -13.29 10.02
C ARG A 289 -5.99 -14.05 9.31
N PRO A 290 -7.25 -13.74 9.61
CA PRO A 290 -8.36 -14.28 8.83
C PRO A 290 -8.46 -13.57 7.48
N LEU A 291 -8.74 -14.32 6.41
CA LEU A 291 -9.12 -13.78 5.10
C LEU A 291 -10.64 -13.66 5.02
N SER A 292 -11.14 -12.58 4.41
CA SER A 292 -12.57 -12.48 4.06
C SER A 292 -12.89 -13.32 2.80
N ALA A 293 -14.17 -13.60 2.56
CA ALA A 293 -14.60 -14.36 1.38
C ALA A 293 -14.12 -13.73 0.05
N ASP A 294 -14.15 -12.40 -0.05
CA ASP A 294 -13.66 -11.68 -1.23
C ASP A 294 -12.14 -11.81 -1.40
N GLN A 295 -11.39 -11.76 -0.29
CA GLN A 295 -9.94 -11.98 -0.29
C GLN A 295 -9.59 -13.41 -0.71
N VAL A 296 -10.36 -14.41 -0.27
CA VAL A 296 -10.19 -15.80 -0.68
C VAL A 296 -10.47 -15.98 -2.18
N ASN A 297 -11.55 -15.37 -2.68
CA ASN A 297 -11.88 -15.41 -4.10
C ASN A 297 -10.83 -14.69 -4.96
N TYR A 298 -10.27 -13.57 -4.48
CA TYR A 298 -9.17 -12.88 -5.15
C TYR A 298 -7.91 -13.75 -5.19
N LEU A 299 -7.54 -14.37 -4.08
CA LEU A 299 -6.40 -15.29 -4.00
C LEU A 299 -6.56 -16.46 -4.98
N TYR A 300 -7.77 -17.03 -5.09
CA TYR A 300 -8.07 -18.09 -6.06
C TYR A 300 -7.85 -17.65 -7.52
N GLN A 301 -8.31 -16.45 -7.89
CA GLN A 301 -8.23 -15.97 -9.28
C GLN A 301 -6.82 -15.51 -9.68
N SER A 302 -6.06 -14.94 -8.75
CA SER A 302 -4.83 -14.21 -9.04
C SER A 302 -3.56 -14.84 -8.45
N ASN A 303 -3.68 -15.77 -7.51
CA ASN A 303 -2.57 -16.32 -6.73
C ASN A 303 -1.66 -15.22 -6.11
N SER A 304 -2.29 -14.12 -5.69
CA SER A 304 -1.60 -12.91 -5.23
C SER A 304 -2.14 -12.44 -3.89
N SER A 305 -1.37 -11.60 -3.19
CA SER A 305 -1.77 -11.03 -1.91
C SER A 305 -3.11 -10.30 -2.03
N PRO A 306 -4.09 -10.61 -1.17
CA PRO A 306 -5.42 -10.00 -1.25
C PRO A 306 -5.50 -8.62 -0.59
N LEU A 307 -4.38 -8.07 -0.09
CA LEU A 307 -4.31 -6.68 0.41
C LEU A 307 -3.44 -5.78 -0.46
N LEU A 308 -2.46 -6.35 -1.16
CA LEU A 308 -1.62 -5.63 -2.11
C LEU A 308 -1.71 -6.40 -3.44
N GLN A 309 -2.67 -5.99 -4.28
CA GLN A 309 -3.00 -6.68 -5.53
C GLN A 309 -1.80 -6.74 -6.48
N ALA A 310 -1.75 -7.77 -7.32
CA ALA A 310 -0.67 -7.97 -8.31
C ALA A 310 -0.46 -6.76 -9.23
N ASP A 311 -1.54 -6.06 -9.58
CA ASP A 311 -1.49 -4.89 -10.45
C ASP A 311 -0.71 -3.72 -9.85
N LEU A 312 -0.63 -3.61 -8.53
CA LEU A 312 0.23 -2.63 -7.87
C LEU A 312 1.69 -2.86 -8.30
N TYR A 313 2.19 -4.08 -8.08
CA TYR A 313 3.59 -4.45 -8.31
C TYR A 313 4.00 -4.43 -9.79
N THR A 314 3.06 -4.63 -10.72
CA THR A 314 3.35 -4.61 -12.16
C THR A 314 3.34 -3.22 -12.78
N HIS A 315 2.73 -2.23 -12.11
CA HIS A 315 2.58 -0.87 -12.63
C HIS A 315 3.36 0.18 -11.83
N CYS A 316 3.77 -0.10 -10.59
CA CYS A 316 4.64 0.78 -9.82
C CYS A 316 6.13 0.53 -10.17
N LYS A 317 7.00 1.41 -9.66
CA LYS A 317 8.45 1.19 -9.65
C LYS A 317 8.82 0.09 -8.66
N ASP A 318 9.95 -0.57 -8.92
CA ASP A 318 10.48 -1.65 -8.07
C ASP A 318 10.73 -1.22 -6.61
N ASP A 319 10.91 0.08 -6.35
CA ASP A 319 11.13 0.66 -5.02
C ASP A 319 9.86 1.33 -4.42
N GLY A 320 8.73 1.30 -5.12
CA GLY A 320 7.49 1.95 -4.69
C GLY A 320 7.56 3.48 -4.62
N SER A 321 8.59 4.13 -5.17
CA SER A 321 8.75 5.59 -5.10
C SER A 321 7.65 6.36 -5.86
N ASP A 322 6.91 5.70 -6.74
CA ASP A 322 5.73 6.23 -7.40
C ASP A 322 4.42 5.72 -6.76
N LEU A 323 4.36 5.58 -5.43
CA LEU A 323 3.08 5.45 -4.72
C LEU A 323 2.59 6.83 -4.26
N ARG A 324 1.27 7.06 -4.22
CA ARG A 324 0.65 8.19 -3.49
C ARG A 324 -0.60 7.74 -2.79
N ILE A 325 -0.81 8.20 -1.58
CA ILE A 325 -1.94 7.77 -0.76
C ILE A 325 -2.80 8.98 -0.45
N THR A 326 -4.10 8.89 -0.70
CA THR A 326 -5.03 10.00 -0.47
C THR A 326 -6.22 9.59 0.37
N SER A 327 -6.88 10.60 0.95
CA SER A 327 -8.11 10.46 1.71
C SER A 327 -9.30 10.07 0.83
N SER A 328 -10.48 9.94 1.41
CA SER A 328 -11.70 9.55 0.71
C SER A 328 -12.14 10.52 -0.40
N ASP A 329 -11.64 11.75 -0.43
CA ASP A 329 -11.87 12.70 -1.53
C ASP A 329 -11.06 12.38 -2.79
N GLY A 330 -10.09 11.46 -2.70
CA GLY A 330 -9.22 11.04 -3.79
C GLY A 330 -8.09 12.00 -4.13
N THR A 331 -8.01 13.18 -3.49
CA THR A 331 -7.06 14.25 -3.85
C THR A 331 -6.24 14.78 -2.68
N THR A 332 -6.74 14.70 -1.45
CA THR A 332 -6.00 15.10 -0.24
C THR A 332 -4.99 14.02 0.10
N GLU A 333 -3.70 14.33 -0.10
CA GLU A 333 -2.58 13.43 0.21
C GLU A 333 -2.49 13.15 1.72
N LEU A 334 -2.22 11.89 2.06
CA LEU A 334 -1.98 11.40 3.41
C LEU A 334 -0.50 11.13 3.61
N PHE A 335 0.00 11.28 4.84
CA PHE A 335 1.37 10.89 5.15
C PHE A 335 1.48 9.37 5.26
N TYR A 336 2.55 8.84 4.68
CA TYR A 336 2.87 7.42 4.70
C TYR A 336 4.38 7.21 4.69
N TYR A 337 4.81 6.03 5.15
CA TYR A 337 6.19 5.58 5.11
C TYR A 337 6.25 4.17 4.53
N ILE A 338 7.07 4.02 3.48
CA ILE A 338 7.41 2.73 2.90
C ILE A 338 8.55 2.14 3.73
N GLU A 339 8.21 1.22 4.64
CA GLU A 339 9.20 0.48 5.43
C GLU A 339 9.92 -0.57 4.58
N ARG A 340 9.18 -1.23 3.70
CA ARG A 340 9.75 -2.17 2.72
C ARG A 340 8.88 -2.19 1.47
N PHE A 341 9.52 -2.26 0.32
CA PHE A 341 8.85 -2.51 -0.96
C PHE A 341 9.77 -3.37 -1.82
N ASP A 342 9.27 -4.52 -2.25
CA ASP A 342 9.94 -5.43 -3.16
C ASP A 342 8.95 -5.87 -4.24
N GLY A 343 9.06 -5.24 -5.41
CA GLY A 343 8.20 -5.56 -6.55
C GLY A 343 8.39 -6.99 -7.08
N SER A 344 9.57 -7.60 -6.89
CA SER A 344 9.88 -8.93 -7.40
C SER A 344 9.27 -10.03 -6.52
N ASP A 345 9.42 -9.88 -5.21
CA ASP A 345 8.82 -10.80 -4.24
C ASP A 345 7.31 -10.55 -4.05
N GLN A 346 6.79 -9.45 -4.61
CA GLN A 346 5.45 -8.92 -4.40
C GLN A 346 5.20 -8.75 -2.90
N TYR A 347 6.02 -7.93 -2.27
CA TYR A 347 5.95 -7.69 -0.83
C TYR A 347 6.07 -6.21 -0.52
N ALA A 348 5.16 -5.66 0.27
CA ALA A 348 5.32 -4.31 0.82
C ALA A 348 4.83 -4.19 2.26
N ARG A 349 5.42 -3.23 2.97
CA ARG A 349 5.06 -2.77 4.30
C ARG A 349 4.98 -1.26 4.26
N ILE A 350 3.76 -0.73 4.34
CA ILE A 350 3.51 0.70 4.18
C ILE A 350 2.73 1.19 5.40
N TRP A 351 3.36 2.03 6.20
CA TRP A 351 2.68 2.74 7.28
C TRP A 351 1.90 3.91 6.71
N ILE A 352 0.66 4.08 7.15
CA ILE A 352 -0.23 5.15 6.68
C ILE A 352 -0.80 5.87 7.90
N LYS A 353 -0.73 7.21 7.89
CA LYS A 353 -1.34 8.07 8.91
C LYS A 353 -2.69 8.60 8.42
N ILE A 354 -3.76 8.26 9.13
CA ILE A 354 -5.10 8.81 8.91
C ILE A 354 -5.33 9.95 9.93
N PRO A 355 -5.59 11.20 9.46
CA PRO A 355 -5.84 12.33 10.35
C PRO A 355 -7.05 12.16 11.27
N ALA A 356 -8.12 11.52 10.77
CA ALA A 356 -9.33 11.23 11.54
C ALA A 356 -9.94 9.89 11.10
N LEU A 357 -9.82 8.88 11.94
CA LEU A 357 -10.43 7.56 11.76
C LEU A 357 -11.78 7.52 12.47
N SER A 358 -12.85 7.69 11.70
CA SER A 358 -14.24 7.69 12.20
C SER A 358 -14.70 6.28 12.56
N VAL A 359 -15.77 6.17 13.36
CA VAL A 359 -16.42 4.87 13.63
C VAL A 359 -17.09 4.36 12.35
N GLY A 360 -16.94 3.07 12.05
CA GLY A 360 -17.39 2.46 10.80
C GLY A 360 -16.33 2.54 9.70
N ASP A 361 -16.78 2.60 8.45
CA ASP A 361 -15.92 2.52 7.28
C ASP A 361 -15.26 3.87 6.93
N ASN A 362 -13.96 3.83 6.72
CA ASN A 362 -13.15 4.96 6.25
C ASN A 362 -12.49 4.55 4.94
N THR A 363 -12.40 5.47 3.97
CA THR A 363 -11.82 5.17 2.65
C THR A 363 -10.51 5.90 2.45
N ILE A 364 -9.54 5.19 1.87
CA ILE A 364 -8.34 5.78 1.28
C ILE A 364 -8.14 5.25 -0.14
N TYR A 365 -7.31 5.95 -0.91
CA TYR A 365 -6.87 5.50 -2.24
C TYR A 365 -5.36 5.42 -2.29
N ILE A 366 -4.81 4.37 -2.91
CA ILE A 366 -3.39 4.26 -3.26
C ILE A 366 -3.26 4.39 -4.77
N TYR A 367 -2.61 5.43 -5.24
CA TYR A 367 -2.29 5.69 -6.64
C TYR A 367 -0.90 5.14 -6.99
N TYR A 368 -0.74 4.72 -8.24
CA TYR A 368 0.51 4.20 -8.82
C TYR A 368 0.53 4.36 -10.35
N GLY A 369 1.66 4.02 -10.98
CA GLY A 369 1.84 4.11 -12.44
C GLY A 369 2.35 5.47 -12.92
N ASN A 370 3.04 6.22 -12.06
CA ASN A 370 3.71 7.48 -12.43
C ASN A 370 5.23 7.30 -12.36
N SER A 371 5.81 6.76 -13.43
CA SER A 371 7.25 6.48 -13.51
C SER A 371 8.16 7.72 -13.36
N SER A 372 7.61 8.93 -13.46
CA SER A 372 8.36 10.18 -13.26
C SER A 372 8.35 10.70 -11.82
N ALA A 373 7.49 10.16 -10.95
CA ALA A 373 7.33 10.64 -9.58
C ALA A 373 8.58 10.35 -8.73
N SER A 374 8.95 11.29 -7.87
CA SER A 374 9.83 11.04 -6.73
C SER A 374 9.05 10.39 -5.59
N SER A 375 9.76 9.77 -4.63
CA SER A 375 9.13 9.21 -3.43
C SER A 375 8.37 10.28 -2.64
N GLY A 376 7.13 9.96 -2.24
CA GLY A 376 6.36 10.71 -1.25
C GLY A 376 6.45 10.11 0.17
N SER A 377 7.16 8.98 0.32
CA SER A 377 7.38 8.33 1.61
C SER A 377 8.07 9.30 2.58
N ASN A 378 7.52 9.45 3.79
CA ASN A 378 8.03 10.36 4.80
C ASN A 378 7.79 9.80 6.21
N TRP A 379 8.85 9.31 6.84
CA TRP A 379 8.83 8.77 8.20
C TRP A 379 8.37 9.81 9.24
N GLN A 380 9.03 10.97 9.27
CA GLN A 380 8.79 12.04 10.24
C GLN A 380 7.35 12.54 10.31
N ASN A 381 6.66 12.64 9.16
CA ASN A 381 5.28 13.11 9.11
C ASN A 381 4.26 11.98 9.35
N THR A 382 4.67 10.72 9.12
CA THR A 382 3.84 9.54 9.37
C THR A 382 3.72 9.25 10.86
N PHE A 383 4.81 9.36 11.62
CA PHE A 383 4.83 9.15 13.06
C PHE A 383 4.92 10.48 13.82
N SER A 384 3.98 10.74 14.73
CA SER A 384 3.93 12.02 15.45
C SER A 384 5.05 12.21 16.47
N TYR A 385 5.71 11.13 16.89
CA TYR A 385 6.85 11.13 17.80
C TYR A 385 7.85 10.13 17.25
N THR A 386 8.99 10.62 16.79
CA THR A 386 9.93 9.77 16.08
C THR A 386 11.30 10.41 16.00
N ASP A 387 12.30 9.58 15.76
CA ASP A 387 13.68 9.96 15.45
C ASP A 387 14.31 8.81 14.66
N ASP A 388 14.85 9.10 13.48
CA ASP A 388 15.64 8.16 12.67
C ASP A 388 17.15 8.38 12.86
N PHE A 389 17.55 9.33 13.72
CA PHE A 389 18.95 9.61 14.10
C PHE A 389 19.90 9.83 12.91
N ALA A 390 19.33 10.25 11.77
CA ALA A 390 20.04 10.35 10.50
C ALA A 390 20.57 11.76 10.20
N ASP A 391 20.29 12.74 11.04
CA ASP A 391 20.65 14.15 10.84
C ASP A 391 21.94 14.59 11.55
N GLU A 392 22.62 13.65 12.23
CA GLU A 392 23.88 13.84 12.95
C GLU A 392 23.77 14.80 14.15
N GLU A 393 22.55 15.10 14.63
CA GLU A 393 22.30 16.01 15.75
C GLU A 393 21.20 15.49 16.69
N ILE A 394 21.54 15.24 17.96
CA ILE A 394 20.54 14.86 18.97
C ILE A 394 19.41 15.89 19.04
N SER A 395 18.22 15.47 18.61
CA SER A 395 17.07 16.36 18.48
C SER A 395 16.60 16.90 19.84
N ALA A 396 16.01 18.11 19.85
CA ALA A 396 15.49 18.74 21.07
C ALA A 396 14.32 17.97 21.72
N ASN A 397 13.82 16.92 21.07
CA ASN A 397 12.84 16.00 21.64
C ASN A 397 13.45 15.07 22.69
N TRP A 398 14.77 15.00 22.77
CA TRP A 398 15.50 14.21 23.73
C TRP A 398 16.17 15.07 24.80
N THR A 399 16.34 14.50 25.99
CA THR A 399 17.21 15.04 27.04
C THR A 399 18.23 13.98 27.41
N VAL A 400 19.50 14.26 27.14
CA VAL A 400 20.64 13.48 27.62
C VAL A 400 20.89 13.84 29.10
N THR A 401 21.11 12.83 29.94
CA THR A 401 21.64 13.05 31.29
C THR A 401 23.16 13.02 31.24
N GLU A 402 23.83 14.13 31.54
CA GLU A 402 25.30 14.26 31.52
C GLU A 402 25.96 13.90 32.86
N ASP A 403 25.35 13.01 33.63
CA ASP A 403 25.82 12.69 34.99
C ASP A 403 26.76 11.47 35.05
N GLY A 404 27.05 10.81 33.91
CA GLY A 404 27.78 9.54 33.84
C GLY A 404 29.02 9.49 32.94
N ASP A 405 29.75 8.38 32.99
CA ASP A 405 30.88 8.10 32.09
C ASP A 405 30.37 7.58 30.74
N GLY A 406 31.07 7.93 29.64
CA GLY A 406 30.69 7.54 28.26
C GLY A 406 30.18 8.70 27.40
N THR A 407 29.75 8.41 26.17
CA THR A 407 29.23 9.38 25.20
C THR A 407 27.97 8.86 24.52
N ILE A 408 27.00 9.75 24.30
CA ILE A 408 25.85 9.54 23.42
C ILE A 408 26.00 10.53 22.26
N ALA A 409 25.98 10.05 21.02
CA ALA A 409 26.11 10.88 19.84
C ALA A 409 25.34 10.26 18.67
N GLU A 410 24.84 11.10 17.77
CA GLU A 410 24.37 10.62 16.48
C GLU A 410 25.53 10.63 15.49
N ALA A 411 25.78 9.50 14.85
CA ALA A 411 26.86 9.36 13.91
C ALA A 411 26.56 8.24 12.91
N GLY A 412 26.85 8.48 11.62
CA GLY A 412 26.72 7.45 10.59
C GLY A 412 25.30 7.02 10.26
N GLY A 413 24.28 7.74 10.73
CA GLY A 413 22.87 7.42 10.55
C GLY A 413 22.20 6.77 11.77
N ASP A 414 22.93 6.58 12.87
CA ASP A 414 22.43 5.89 14.07
C ASP A 414 22.69 6.74 15.34
N LEU A 415 21.98 6.41 16.42
CA LEU A 415 22.31 6.88 17.76
C LEU A 415 23.30 5.92 18.44
N ASP A 416 24.54 6.38 18.58
CA ASP A 416 25.66 5.64 19.17
C ASP A 416 25.81 5.91 20.66
N PHE A 417 26.04 4.83 21.40
CA PHE A 417 26.44 4.85 22.80
C PHE A 417 27.81 4.21 22.96
N ASN A 418 28.74 4.88 23.65
CA ASN A 418 30.07 4.36 23.91
C ASN A 418 30.51 4.60 25.36
N TYR A 419 30.96 3.54 26.04
CA TYR A 419 31.38 3.53 27.44
C TYR A 419 32.76 2.87 27.58
N ASP A 420 33.71 3.52 28.26
CA ASP A 420 35.10 3.06 28.40
C ASP A 420 35.44 2.63 29.84
N GLY A 421 34.85 1.52 30.29
CA GLY A 421 35.44 0.70 31.34
C GLY A 421 35.35 1.21 32.79
N THR A 422 34.43 2.12 33.09
CA THR A 422 34.07 2.49 34.48
C THR A 422 32.71 1.91 34.86
N ASP A 423 32.46 1.74 36.17
CA ASP A 423 31.21 1.20 36.66
C ASP A 423 30.07 2.21 36.42
N THR A 424 29.20 1.88 35.47
CA THR A 424 28.02 2.66 35.07
C THR A 424 26.74 1.94 35.48
N ASP A 425 26.76 1.26 36.64
CA ASP A 425 25.60 0.52 37.12
C ASP A 425 24.42 1.47 37.37
N TRP A 426 23.29 1.17 36.74
CA TRP A 426 22.02 1.87 36.97
C TRP A 426 21.29 1.23 38.15
N ASN A 427 21.85 1.40 39.36
CA ASN A 427 21.37 0.78 40.59
C ASN A 427 20.51 1.72 41.45
N SER A 428 19.95 1.16 42.51
CA SER A 428 19.11 1.80 43.53
C SER A 428 19.81 2.81 44.45
N ASP A 429 21.13 3.03 44.33
CA ASP A 429 21.87 3.96 45.21
C ASP A 429 21.73 5.42 44.72
N PRO A 430 21.14 6.33 45.53
CA PRO A 430 20.91 7.72 45.15
C PRO A 430 22.17 8.61 45.07
N VAL A 431 23.39 8.11 45.34
CA VAL A 431 24.59 8.96 45.47
C VAL A 431 25.50 9.00 44.22
N GLY A 432 25.14 8.35 43.12
CA GLY A 432 25.87 8.55 41.87
C GLY A 432 25.39 7.65 40.76
N ARG A 433 24.54 8.18 39.87
CA ARG A 433 24.38 7.57 38.55
C ARG A 433 25.70 7.72 37.80
N GLY A 434 26.33 6.62 37.42
CA GLY A 434 27.48 6.63 36.51
C GLY A 434 27.08 6.55 35.03
N VAL A 435 25.79 6.68 34.69
CA VAL A 435 25.22 6.24 33.40
C VAL A 435 24.68 7.40 32.59
N ASN A 436 25.02 7.45 31.30
CA ASN A 436 24.38 8.36 30.36
C ASN A 436 23.11 7.70 29.79
N ILE A 437 21.95 8.30 30.04
CA ILE A 437 20.70 7.91 29.39
C ILE A 437 20.18 9.07 28.55
N ILE A 438 19.34 8.75 27.59
CA ILE A 438 18.62 9.74 26.81
C ILE A 438 17.12 9.48 26.94
N LYS A 439 16.38 10.51 27.34
CA LYS A 439 14.95 10.43 27.63
C LYS A 439 14.17 11.16 26.56
N TYR A 440 13.14 10.53 26.02
CA TYR A 440 12.22 11.22 25.13
C TYR A 440 11.32 12.14 25.96
N ASN A 441 11.34 13.43 25.66
CA ASN A 441 10.80 14.49 26.52
C ASN A 441 9.27 14.45 26.66
N THR A 442 8.57 13.87 25.68
CA THR A 442 7.10 13.86 25.64
C THR A 442 6.54 12.46 25.67
N VAL A 443 5.72 12.14 26.68
CA VAL A 443 4.93 10.90 26.68
C VAL A 443 3.50 11.23 26.23
N PRO A 444 2.98 10.56 25.18
CA PRO A 444 1.62 10.81 24.71
C PRO A 444 0.56 10.52 25.79
N ASN A 445 -0.53 11.29 25.77
CA ASN A 445 -1.64 11.17 26.73
C ASN A 445 -2.71 10.14 26.33
N TYR A 446 -2.34 9.20 25.46
CA TYR A 446 -3.21 8.15 24.93
C TYR A 446 -2.48 6.79 24.97
N ASP A 447 -3.18 5.72 24.64
CA ASP A 447 -2.58 4.38 24.55
C ASP A 447 -1.66 4.32 23.34
N PHE A 448 -0.45 3.78 23.52
CA PHE A 448 0.59 3.83 22.49
C PHE A 448 1.49 2.61 22.46
N TRP A 449 2.20 2.49 21.35
CA TRP A 449 3.30 1.57 21.10
C TRP A 449 4.55 2.40 20.81
N ALA A 450 5.55 2.31 21.69
CA ALA A 450 6.86 2.92 21.50
C ALA A 450 7.86 1.83 21.12
N GLN A 451 8.70 2.09 20.11
CA GLN A 451 9.59 1.11 19.53
C GLN A 451 10.96 1.73 19.22
N ILE A 452 12.00 0.91 19.32
CA ILE A 452 13.37 1.20 18.90
C ILE A 452 13.99 -0.06 18.29
N LYS A 453 14.90 0.11 17.35
CA LYS A 453 15.72 -0.96 16.78
C LYS A 453 17.14 -0.89 17.34
N ILE A 454 17.63 -1.99 17.89
CA ILE A 454 19.04 -2.15 18.26
C ILE A 454 19.78 -2.79 17.09
N LEU A 455 20.81 -2.11 16.58
CA LEU A 455 21.53 -2.50 15.37
C LEU A 455 22.75 -3.34 15.69
N ASN A 456 23.56 -2.87 16.62
CA ASN A 456 24.76 -3.55 17.08
C ASN A 456 24.87 -3.49 18.61
N TYR A 457 25.68 -4.39 19.18
CA TYR A 457 25.93 -4.47 20.61
C TYR A 457 27.27 -5.16 20.85
N THR A 458 28.14 -4.52 21.62
CA THR A 458 29.43 -5.10 22.03
C THR A 458 29.21 -6.05 23.19
N VAL A 459 29.46 -7.33 22.94
CA VAL A 459 29.32 -8.44 23.89
C VAL A 459 30.53 -8.46 24.83
N ASN A 460 30.50 -7.59 25.85
CA ASN A 460 31.39 -7.66 26.99
C ASN A 460 30.61 -8.10 28.22
N ASP A 461 31.25 -8.95 29.03
CA ASP A 461 30.67 -9.42 30.29
C ASP A 461 30.18 -8.22 31.12
N LYS A 462 29.02 -8.38 31.74
CA LYS A 462 28.41 -7.41 32.67
C LYS A 462 27.98 -6.09 32.02
N THR A 463 27.25 -6.20 30.92
CA THR A 463 26.69 -5.08 30.18
C THR A 463 25.20 -5.31 29.85
N MET A 464 24.44 -4.22 29.68
CA MET A 464 23.08 -4.28 29.15
C MET A 464 22.73 -2.98 28.43
N ALA A 465 21.99 -3.06 27.32
CA ALA A 465 21.51 -1.90 26.59
C ALA A 465 20.12 -2.10 26.00
N GLY A 466 19.33 -1.02 25.89
CA GLY A 466 18.03 -1.06 25.24
C GLY A 466 17.11 0.09 25.65
N ILE A 467 15.82 -0.23 25.79
CA ILE A 467 14.73 0.70 26.07
C ILE A 467 14.24 0.57 27.51
N SER A 468 13.82 1.68 28.10
CA SER A 468 13.38 1.77 29.49
C SER A 468 12.03 2.46 29.62
N VAL A 469 11.18 1.90 30.47
CA VAL A 469 10.06 2.66 31.09
C VAL A 469 10.64 3.37 32.30
N TYR A 470 10.91 4.67 32.13
CA TYR A 470 11.56 5.50 33.11
C TYR A 470 10.54 6.23 33.98
N GLY A 471 10.56 5.96 35.28
CA GLY A 471 9.84 6.77 36.27
C GLY A 471 10.77 7.75 36.98
N SER A 472 11.90 7.25 37.48
CA SER A 472 12.95 8.05 38.09
C SER A 472 14.26 7.28 38.08
N ASP A 473 15.30 7.94 38.56
CA ASP A 473 16.67 7.44 38.75
C ASP A 473 16.72 6.10 39.47
N THR A 474 15.83 5.92 40.44
CA THR A 474 15.76 4.73 41.30
C THR A 474 14.53 3.85 41.02
N SER A 475 13.78 4.15 39.97
CA SER A 475 12.53 3.44 39.64
C SER A 475 12.33 3.43 38.12
N ALA A 476 12.83 2.37 37.49
CA ALA A 476 12.72 2.14 36.06
C ALA A 476 12.71 0.64 35.76
N TYR A 477 12.10 0.29 34.63
CA TYR A 477 12.30 -1.00 33.96
C TYR A 477 13.40 -0.86 32.92
N LEU A 478 14.22 -1.90 32.76
CA LEU A 478 15.33 -1.96 31.83
C LEU A 478 15.09 -3.16 30.91
N PHE A 479 14.94 -2.92 29.61
CA PHE A 479 14.61 -3.97 28.66
C PHE A 479 15.52 -3.91 27.44
N GLY A 480 16.22 -5.00 27.15
CA GLY A 480 17.07 -5.09 25.96
C GLY A 480 18.11 -6.18 26.02
N ARG A 481 19.21 -5.97 25.29
CA ARG A 481 20.31 -6.93 25.16
C ARG A 481 21.14 -6.90 26.45
N LYS A 482 21.43 -8.07 27.02
CA LYS A 482 22.23 -8.24 28.23
C LYS A 482 23.33 -9.28 27.98
N ASP A 483 24.52 -8.99 28.47
CA ASP A 483 25.61 -9.95 28.56
C ASP A 483 26.16 -9.92 29.99
N GLY A 484 26.10 -11.05 30.68
CA GLY A 484 26.55 -11.23 32.05
C GLY A 484 27.39 -12.50 32.20
N THR A 485 27.94 -12.72 33.40
CA THR A 485 29.01 -13.72 33.64
C THR A 485 28.69 -15.15 33.16
N ALA A 486 27.40 -15.47 32.99
CA ALA A 486 26.91 -16.76 32.50
C ALA A 486 25.85 -16.67 31.39
N ASP A 487 25.36 -15.47 31.05
CA ASP A 487 24.15 -15.28 30.26
C ASP A 487 24.39 -14.23 29.16
N ASN A 488 24.11 -14.59 27.91
CA ASN A 488 24.23 -13.70 26.76
C ASN A 488 22.90 -13.71 26.00
N ASP A 489 21.98 -12.83 26.40
CA ASP A 489 20.55 -12.92 26.07
C ASP A 489 19.83 -11.57 25.89
N TYR A 490 18.51 -11.61 25.72
CA TYR A 490 17.62 -10.46 25.90
C TYR A 490 16.92 -10.58 27.24
N SER A 491 16.94 -9.52 28.03
CA SER A 491 16.49 -9.52 29.43
C SER A 491 15.55 -8.35 29.72
N LEU A 492 14.57 -8.62 30.59
CA LEU A 492 13.74 -7.62 31.26
C LEU A 492 14.13 -7.58 32.73
N ASP A 493 14.70 -6.46 33.15
CA ASP A 493 15.09 -6.14 34.52
C ASP A 493 14.23 -4.99 35.06
N LYS A 494 14.22 -4.83 36.38
CA LYS A 494 13.75 -3.63 37.07
C LYS A 494 14.82 -3.16 38.04
N ILE A 495 14.98 -1.86 38.24
CA ILE A 495 15.90 -1.36 39.28
C ILE A 495 15.53 -1.98 40.64
N GLY A 496 16.50 -2.68 41.26
CA GLY A 496 16.35 -3.42 42.51
C GLY A 496 15.79 -4.85 42.37
N SER A 497 15.50 -5.33 41.15
CA SER A 497 15.07 -6.70 40.86
C SER A 497 15.50 -7.13 39.45
N GLU A 498 16.49 -8.01 39.37
CA GLU A 498 17.06 -8.50 38.11
C GLU A 498 16.37 -9.77 37.60
N ASP A 499 16.50 -10.04 36.30
CA ASP A 499 16.08 -11.25 35.59
C ASP A 499 14.59 -11.58 35.74
N LEU A 500 13.73 -10.58 35.55
CA LEU A 500 12.28 -10.80 35.58
C LEU A 500 11.82 -11.73 34.45
N GLN A 501 12.48 -11.64 33.29
CA GLN A 501 12.31 -12.56 32.16
C GLN A 501 13.53 -12.48 31.24
N ASN A 502 14.06 -13.63 30.81
CA ASN A 502 15.15 -13.73 29.85
C ASN A 502 14.77 -14.60 28.64
N ILE A 503 15.34 -14.30 27.47
CA ILE A 503 15.28 -15.13 26.25
C ILE A 503 16.71 -15.30 25.72
N SER A 504 17.22 -16.53 25.77
CA SER A 504 18.56 -16.92 25.30
C SER A 504 18.69 -16.83 23.76
N GLN A 505 18.74 -15.60 23.24
CA GLN A 505 18.91 -15.24 21.84
C GLN A 505 19.90 -14.08 21.72
N THR A 506 20.59 -14.02 20.59
CA THR A 506 21.62 -12.99 20.34
C THR A 506 21.46 -12.26 19.02
N THR A 507 20.41 -12.59 18.26
CA THR A 507 20.12 -12.04 16.93
C THR A 507 20.06 -10.53 16.95
N LEU A 508 20.74 -9.92 15.98
CA LEU A 508 20.73 -8.50 15.67
C LEU A 508 20.59 -8.32 14.14
N PRO A 509 19.93 -7.25 13.65
CA PRO A 509 19.23 -6.25 14.46
C PRO A 509 18.02 -6.85 15.20
N ALA A 510 17.59 -6.20 16.27
CA ALA A 510 16.38 -6.56 17.00
C ALA A 510 15.57 -5.31 17.32
N TYR A 511 14.28 -5.49 17.58
CA TYR A 511 13.34 -4.41 17.85
C TYR A 511 12.78 -4.61 19.26
N LEU A 512 12.85 -3.54 20.05
CA LEU A 512 12.36 -3.49 21.41
C LEU A 512 11.17 -2.54 21.43
N ALA A 513 10.09 -2.95 22.08
CA ALA A 513 8.93 -2.11 22.20
C ALA A 513 8.28 -2.15 23.58
N VAL A 514 7.62 -1.04 23.89
CA VAL A 514 6.79 -0.85 25.08
C VAL A 514 5.40 -0.48 24.61
N ARG A 515 4.41 -1.27 25.04
CA ARG A 515 3.00 -0.96 24.84
C ARG A 515 2.43 -0.40 26.13
N LYS A 516 1.82 0.78 26.07
CA LYS A 516 1.12 1.42 27.18
C LYS A 516 -0.38 1.45 26.93
N ILE A 517 -1.16 0.98 27.89
CA ILE A 517 -2.63 0.97 27.89
C ILE A 517 -3.12 1.56 29.21
N SER A 518 -3.79 2.71 29.17
CA SER A 518 -4.16 3.47 30.35
C SER A 518 -2.94 3.73 31.25
N THR A 519 -2.89 3.19 32.47
CA THR A 519 -1.74 3.30 33.38
C THR A 519 -0.76 2.14 33.27
N ASP A 520 -1.15 1.07 32.60
CA ASP A 520 -0.43 -0.19 32.55
C ASP A 520 0.48 -0.24 31.32
N TYR A 521 1.50 -1.08 31.38
CA TYR A 521 2.43 -1.28 30.26
C TYR A 521 2.95 -2.72 30.18
N SER A 522 3.45 -3.09 29.01
CA SER A 522 4.05 -4.40 28.72
C SER A 522 5.22 -4.27 27.73
N PHE A 523 6.13 -5.23 27.73
CA PHE A 523 7.37 -5.21 26.92
C PHE A 523 7.31 -6.25 25.81
N TRP A 524 7.88 -5.91 24.65
CA TRP A 524 7.82 -6.74 23.46
C TRP A 524 9.16 -6.77 22.72
N LEU A 525 9.61 -7.95 22.30
CA LEU A 525 10.83 -8.19 21.53
C LEU A 525 10.45 -8.66 20.12
N SER A 526 11.19 -8.24 19.10
CA SER A 526 11.11 -8.80 17.75
C SER A 526 12.50 -8.88 17.13
N PHE A 527 12.72 -9.83 16.21
CA PHE A 527 13.96 -9.92 15.43
C PHE A 527 13.76 -9.57 13.95
N ASP A 528 12.51 -9.40 13.52
CA ASP A 528 12.12 -9.19 12.13
C ASP A 528 11.12 -8.03 11.97
N ASN A 529 10.80 -7.31 13.05
CA ASN A 529 9.79 -6.25 13.15
C ASN A 529 8.36 -6.71 12.80
N ASN A 530 8.10 -8.01 12.82
CA ASN A 530 6.82 -8.61 12.44
C ASN A 530 6.27 -9.48 13.57
N ILE A 531 7.04 -10.46 14.04
CA ILE A 531 6.68 -11.25 15.22
C ILE A 531 7.07 -10.48 16.46
N TRP A 532 6.14 -10.32 17.40
CA TRP A 532 6.42 -9.71 18.68
C TRP A 532 6.22 -10.70 19.83
N TYR A 533 7.27 -10.90 20.60
CA TYR A 533 7.33 -11.72 21.81
C TYR A 533 7.03 -10.86 23.03
N GLN A 534 5.98 -11.17 23.78
CA GLN A 534 5.76 -10.52 25.06
C GLN A 534 6.85 -10.95 26.06
N MET A 535 7.49 -9.97 26.69
CA MET A 535 8.52 -10.17 27.69
C MET A 535 7.91 -10.01 29.08
N GLY A 536 7.90 -11.10 29.85
CA GLY A 536 7.42 -11.13 31.23
C GLY A 536 5.89 -11.11 31.32
N SER A 537 5.38 -10.35 32.29
CA SER A 537 3.94 -10.22 32.56
C SER A 537 3.20 -9.48 31.44
N SER A 538 1.92 -9.79 31.30
CA SER A 538 1.03 -9.13 30.33
C SER A 538 0.65 -7.69 30.72
N SER A 539 0.88 -7.31 31.98
CA SER A 539 0.70 -5.96 32.50
C SER A 539 1.62 -5.69 33.70
N TYR A 540 2.18 -4.49 33.73
CA TYR A 540 2.94 -3.86 34.80
C TYR A 540 2.40 -2.44 35.05
N SER A 541 2.49 -1.94 36.29
CA SER A 541 1.97 -0.61 36.68
C SER A 541 2.65 -0.01 37.92
N ASP A 542 3.73 -0.64 38.35
CA ASP A 542 4.45 -0.38 39.60
C ASP A 542 5.59 0.64 39.44
N VAL A 543 5.95 1.01 38.22
CA VAL A 543 6.78 2.19 37.91
C VAL A 543 5.87 3.25 37.27
N THR A 544 5.96 4.48 37.76
CA THR A 544 5.25 5.61 37.12
C THR A 544 5.86 5.86 35.75
N PHE A 545 5.06 5.80 34.69
CA PHE A 545 5.54 5.98 33.32
C PHE A 545 5.75 7.48 33.01
N ASN A 546 6.93 8.01 33.30
CA ASN A 546 7.25 9.42 33.05
C ASN A 546 7.90 9.64 31.68
N ASN A 547 8.78 8.74 31.24
CA ASN A 547 9.44 8.82 29.94
C ASN A 547 9.68 7.42 29.34
N VAL A 548 9.80 7.37 28.01
CA VAL A 548 10.56 6.32 27.35
C VAL A 548 12.02 6.78 27.31
N ALA A 549 12.94 5.92 27.68
CA ALA A 549 14.38 6.24 27.65
C ALA A 549 15.17 5.15 26.93
N ILE A 550 16.31 5.53 26.37
CA ILE A 550 17.32 4.60 25.83
C ILE A 550 18.51 4.64 26.79
N PHE A 551 19.05 3.47 27.09
CA PHE A 551 20.11 3.33 28.09
C PHE A 551 21.14 2.28 27.66
N GLY A 552 22.35 2.46 28.17
CA GLY A 552 23.33 1.38 28.31
C GLY A 552 23.83 1.39 29.74
N LYS A 553 23.99 0.22 30.38
CA LYS A 553 24.62 0.06 31.69
C LYS A 553 25.77 -0.94 31.57
N SER A 554 26.84 -0.70 32.30
CA SER A 554 27.92 -1.66 32.53
C SER A 554 28.24 -1.72 34.02
N TRP A 555 28.55 -2.90 34.53
CA TRP A 555 29.00 -3.07 35.91
C TRP A 555 30.40 -3.71 35.94
N ASP A 556 31.12 -3.50 37.03
CA ASP A 556 32.53 -3.91 37.23
C ASP A 556 33.54 -3.30 36.23
N GLY A 557 33.20 -2.19 35.58
CA GLY A 557 34.14 -1.45 34.71
C GLY A 557 34.36 -2.11 33.35
N ASN A 558 33.33 -2.72 32.77
CA ASN A 558 33.38 -3.26 31.41
C ASN A 558 32.99 -2.19 30.39
N SER A 559 33.64 -2.21 29.22
CA SER A 559 33.29 -1.31 28.11
C SER A 559 31.98 -1.76 27.45
N LEU A 560 31.17 -0.81 26.98
CA LEU A 560 29.94 -1.08 26.25
C LEU A 560 29.89 -0.15 25.02
N SER A 561 29.56 -0.70 23.87
CA SER A 561 29.24 0.09 22.67
C SER A 561 28.07 -0.55 21.96
N PHE A 562 27.07 0.24 21.61
CA PHE A 562 25.89 -0.20 20.87
C PHE A 562 25.31 0.98 20.08
N SER A 563 24.63 0.70 18.96
CA SER A 563 23.86 1.68 18.22
C SER A 563 22.40 1.28 18.09
N VAL A 564 21.54 2.31 18.06
CA VAL A 564 20.10 2.15 17.87
C VAL A 564 19.59 3.09 16.78
N ASP A 565 18.46 2.71 16.20
CA ASP A 565 17.83 3.42 15.08
C ASP A 565 16.30 3.25 15.13
N ASP A 566 15.57 3.91 14.24
CA ASP A 566 14.14 3.74 13.98
C ASP A 566 13.27 3.95 15.24
N PHE A 567 13.50 5.01 16.02
CA PHE A 567 12.64 5.32 17.17
C PHE A 567 11.30 5.88 16.72
N PHE A 568 10.19 5.32 17.19
CA PHE A 568 8.88 5.94 17.01
C PHE A 568 7.88 5.59 18.11
N ILE A 569 6.88 6.44 18.27
CA ILE A 569 5.68 6.18 19.06
C ILE A 569 4.44 6.34 18.17
N LYS A 570 3.63 5.28 18.09
CA LYS A 570 2.34 5.28 17.39
C LYS A 570 1.18 5.05 18.35
N LYS A 571 -0.02 5.48 17.95
CA LYS A 571 -1.24 5.16 18.70
C LYS A 571 -1.51 3.66 18.73
N TYR A 572 -1.99 3.17 19.86
CA TYR A 572 -2.46 1.80 20.04
C TYR A 572 -3.98 1.81 20.21
N LEU A 573 -4.67 0.92 19.50
CA LEU A 573 -6.10 0.69 19.66
C LEU A 573 -6.34 -0.71 20.26
N PRO A 574 -7.29 -0.86 21.20
CA PRO A 574 -7.63 -2.17 21.77
C PRO A 574 -8.14 -3.17 20.74
N ILE A 575 -8.89 -2.70 19.74
CA ILE A 575 -9.36 -3.48 18.60
C ILE A 575 -8.65 -2.95 17.36
N THR A 576 -7.86 -3.78 16.69
CA THR A 576 -7.21 -3.38 15.44
C THR A 576 -8.27 -3.14 14.36
N PRO A 577 -8.29 -1.98 13.68
CA PRO A 577 -9.17 -1.77 12.54
C PRO A 577 -8.93 -2.80 11.44
N THR A 578 -9.99 -3.28 10.81
CA THR A 578 -9.88 -4.20 9.68
C THR A 578 -9.63 -3.41 8.40
N ILE A 579 -8.85 -3.99 7.50
CA ILE A 579 -8.52 -3.39 6.20
C ILE A 579 -9.02 -4.33 5.12
N GLU A 580 -9.82 -3.77 4.23
CA GLU A 580 -10.31 -4.45 3.04
C GLU A 580 -9.91 -3.66 1.80
N ILE A 581 -9.73 -4.37 0.70
CA ILE A 581 -9.45 -3.80 -0.61
C ILE A 581 -10.70 -3.89 -1.47
N ASP A 582 -11.01 -2.84 -2.23
CA ASP A 582 -12.02 -2.94 -3.28
C ASP A 582 -11.43 -3.82 -4.40
N SER A 583 -12.13 -4.88 -4.82
CA SER A 583 -11.60 -5.77 -5.87
C SER A 583 -11.47 -5.08 -7.23
N PHE A 584 -12.09 -3.91 -7.41
CA PHE A 584 -11.98 -3.13 -8.64
C PHE A 584 -10.80 -2.13 -8.55
N GLN A 585 -9.78 -2.37 -9.36
CA GLN A 585 -8.78 -1.35 -9.69
C GLN A 585 -9.43 -0.28 -10.56
N GLU A 586 -9.28 0.97 -10.17
CA GLU A 586 -9.74 2.10 -10.98
C GLU A 586 -8.61 2.58 -11.91
N THR A 587 -8.95 2.79 -13.17
CA THR A 587 -8.04 3.34 -14.19
C THR A 587 -8.37 4.80 -14.45
N ASP A 588 -7.36 5.52 -14.92
CA ASP A 588 -7.35 6.98 -15.14
C ASP A 588 -8.68 7.54 -15.66
N THR A 589 -9.28 8.45 -14.89
CA THR A 589 -10.51 9.13 -15.29
C THR A 589 -10.17 10.34 -16.16
N PRO A 590 -10.82 10.53 -17.33
CA PRO A 590 -10.75 11.75 -18.12
C PRO A 590 -10.72 13.08 -17.32
N GLN A 591 -9.57 13.78 -17.32
CA GLN A 591 -9.37 15.09 -16.71
C GLN A 591 -8.85 16.12 -17.73
N LEU A 592 -9.33 17.36 -17.60
CA LEU A 592 -8.90 18.50 -18.40
C LEU A 592 -8.87 19.79 -17.55
N GLU A 593 -7.71 20.43 -17.48
CA GLU A 593 -7.54 21.81 -16.99
C GLU A 593 -7.13 22.69 -18.16
N PHE A 594 -7.87 23.78 -18.39
CA PHE A 594 -7.56 24.77 -19.41
C PHE A 594 -7.53 26.16 -18.79
N THR A 595 -6.37 26.79 -18.82
CA THR A 595 -6.13 28.10 -18.21
C THR A 595 -5.80 29.12 -19.29
N VAL A 596 -6.43 30.29 -19.19
CA VAL A 596 -6.15 31.47 -20.01
C VAL A 596 -5.63 32.55 -19.08
N GLU A 597 -4.45 33.08 -19.37
CA GLU A 597 -3.83 34.17 -18.61
C GLU A 597 -3.57 35.37 -19.52
N GLY A 598 -3.61 36.57 -18.91
CA GLY A 598 -3.17 37.80 -19.56
C GLY A 598 -1.65 37.84 -19.70
N VAL A 599 -1.17 38.61 -20.67
CA VAL A 599 0.26 38.83 -20.97
C VAL A 599 0.53 40.33 -20.87
N SER A 600 1.67 40.71 -20.30
CA SER A 600 2.05 42.13 -20.16
C SER A 600 2.41 42.75 -21.51
N ALA A 601 2.42 44.08 -21.58
CA ALA A 601 3.06 44.79 -22.68
C ALA A 601 4.59 44.59 -22.62
N GLU A 602 5.27 44.81 -23.75
CA GLU A 602 6.73 44.71 -23.90
C GLU A 602 7.30 43.30 -23.76
N GLU A 603 6.45 42.27 -23.81
CA GLU A 603 6.89 40.88 -23.83
C GLU A 603 6.97 40.34 -25.27
N MET A 604 8.02 39.58 -25.57
CA MET A 604 8.24 39.01 -26.89
C MET A 604 7.77 37.56 -26.95
N HIS A 605 6.79 37.29 -27.80
CA HIS A 605 6.22 35.97 -28.02
C HIS A 605 6.09 35.69 -29.51
N ASN A 606 6.57 34.52 -29.96
CA ASN A 606 6.58 34.12 -31.37
C ASN A 606 7.13 35.20 -32.33
N GLY A 607 8.14 35.96 -31.88
CA GLY A 607 8.78 37.02 -32.68
C GLY A 607 8.06 38.35 -32.76
N VAL A 608 7.02 38.53 -31.95
CA VAL A 608 6.27 39.78 -31.86
C VAL A 608 6.34 40.29 -30.42
N THR A 609 6.67 41.57 -30.26
CA THR A 609 6.62 42.24 -28.95
C THR A 609 5.24 42.84 -28.73
N THR A 610 4.58 42.51 -27.62
CA THR A 610 3.27 43.07 -27.25
C THR A 610 3.37 44.57 -27.03
N SER A 611 2.44 45.34 -27.58
CA SER A 611 2.35 46.79 -27.35
C SER A 611 1.28 47.18 -26.34
N VAL A 612 0.40 46.23 -25.98
CA VAL A 612 -0.60 46.37 -24.92
C VAL A 612 -0.65 45.11 -24.06
N GLY A 613 -0.97 45.28 -22.78
CA GLY A 613 -1.23 44.17 -21.87
C GLY A 613 -2.66 43.66 -21.95
N THR A 614 -2.90 42.42 -21.53
CA THR A 614 -4.21 41.77 -21.49
C THR A 614 -4.52 41.21 -20.09
N SER A 615 -5.79 40.89 -19.84
CA SER A 615 -6.23 40.00 -18.76
C SER A 615 -6.88 38.76 -19.35
N PHE A 616 -7.13 37.73 -18.53
CA PHE A 616 -7.75 36.47 -19.01
C PHE A 616 -9.07 36.65 -19.78
N ASN A 617 -9.77 37.76 -19.54
CA ASN A 617 -11.09 38.07 -20.09
C ASN A 617 -11.15 39.38 -20.90
N LEU A 618 -10.03 40.09 -21.12
CA LEU A 618 -10.04 41.36 -21.83
C LEU A 618 -8.75 41.62 -22.62
N ILE A 619 -8.92 41.91 -23.90
CA ILE A 619 -7.87 42.43 -24.79
C ILE A 619 -8.21 43.88 -25.11
N SER A 620 -7.49 44.83 -24.51
CA SER A 620 -7.70 46.26 -24.76
C SER A 620 -6.63 46.82 -25.67
N PHE A 621 -6.91 46.85 -26.98
CA PHE A 621 -6.04 47.54 -27.94
C PHE A 621 -6.05 49.07 -27.74
N GLY A 622 -7.04 49.61 -27.04
CA GLY A 622 -7.19 51.05 -26.84
C GLY A 622 -7.35 51.81 -28.16
N LYS A 623 -6.89 53.06 -28.20
CA LYS A 623 -6.93 53.87 -29.43
C LYS A 623 -5.92 53.33 -30.45
N LEU A 624 -6.41 52.96 -31.64
CA LEU A 624 -5.56 52.59 -32.78
C LEU A 624 -5.10 53.84 -33.52
N GLU A 625 -3.83 53.89 -33.90
CA GLU A 625 -3.29 54.93 -34.78
C GLU A 625 -3.25 54.39 -36.21
N ILE A 626 -3.50 55.26 -37.19
CA ILE A 626 -3.54 54.87 -38.60
C ILE A 626 -2.18 54.28 -39.00
N THR A 627 -2.20 53.15 -39.71
CA THR A 627 -0.99 52.45 -40.21
C THR A 627 0.02 52.03 -39.14
N THR A 628 -0.41 51.90 -37.88
CA THR A 628 0.44 51.43 -36.77
C THR A 628 -0.22 50.23 -36.10
N PRO A 629 0.29 49.01 -36.31
CA PRO A 629 -0.29 47.83 -35.69
C PRO A 629 -0.08 47.83 -34.18
N LYS A 630 -1.06 47.29 -33.47
CA LYS A 630 -0.93 46.93 -32.06
C LYS A 630 -0.96 45.43 -31.88
N TYR A 631 -0.21 44.97 -30.89
CA TYR A 631 -0.03 43.56 -30.57
C TYR A 631 -0.41 43.30 -29.13
N ALA A 632 -1.21 42.27 -28.91
CA ALA A 632 -1.65 41.80 -27.60
C ALA A 632 -1.50 40.29 -27.56
N SER A 633 -1.36 39.67 -26.39
CA SER A 633 -1.22 38.20 -26.32
C SER A 633 -1.99 37.62 -25.15
N HIS A 634 -2.39 36.36 -25.27
CA HIS A 634 -2.84 35.52 -24.16
C HIS A 634 -1.91 34.33 -24.03
N LYS A 635 -1.68 33.90 -22.80
CA LYS A 635 -0.99 32.67 -22.46
C LYS A 635 -2.02 31.58 -22.20
N LEU A 636 -1.94 30.48 -22.94
CA LEU A 636 -2.78 29.30 -22.81
C LEU A 636 -1.97 28.18 -22.16
N THR A 637 -2.56 27.52 -21.17
CA THR A 637 -1.99 26.31 -20.56
C THR A 637 -3.04 25.21 -20.55
N VAL A 638 -2.67 24.01 -21.02
CA VAL A 638 -3.55 22.84 -20.95
C VAL A 638 -2.86 21.74 -20.16
N LYS A 639 -3.57 21.18 -19.19
CA LYS A 639 -3.25 19.88 -18.60
C LYS A 639 -4.35 18.90 -18.94
N SER A 640 -3.98 17.75 -19.47
CA SER A 640 -4.94 16.72 -19.84
C SER A 640 -4.28 15.35 -19.75
N ASN A 641 -4.99 14.39 -19.17
CA ASN A 641 -4.61 12.99 -19.16
C ASN A 641 -5.25 12.20 -20.32
N SER A 642 -5.95 12.88 -21.24
CA SER A 642 -6.48 12.29 -22.47
C SER A 642 -5.39 11.57 -23.26
N ILE A 643 -5.54 10.26 -23.47
CA ILE A 643 -4.51 9.44 -24.12
C ILE A 643 -4.26 9.88 -25.57
N ASN A 644 -5.30 10.41 -26.24
CA ASN A 644 -5.24 10.94 -27.59
C ASN A 644 -5.10 12.48 -27.61
N GLY A 645 -4.74 13.09 -26.48
CA GLY A 645 -4.45 14.51 -26.33
C GLY A 645 -5.66 15.43 -26.44
N TYR A 646 -5.48 16.59 -27.05
CA TYR A 646 -6.50 17.64 -27.15
C TYR A 646 -6.24 18.60 -28.30
N THR A 647 -7.27 19.36 -28.67
CA THR A 647 -7.18 20.49 -29.59
C THR A 647 -7.81 21.73 -28.96
N VAL A 648 -7.10 22.85 -28.98
CA VAL A 648 -7.64 24.18 -28.68
C VAL A 648 -7.77 24.97 -29.97
N THR A 649 -8.95 25.53 -30.19
CA THR A 649 -9.22 26.43 -31.31
C THR A 649 -9.55 27.83 -30.83
N VAL A 650 -9.21 28.83 -31.63
CA VAL A 650 -9.64 30.22 -31.44
C VAL A 650 -10.56 30.62 -32.59
N LYS A 651 -11.59 31.43 -32.30
CA LYS A 651 -12.38 32.15 -33.29
C LYS A 651 -12.90 33.45 -32.71
N MET A 652 -13.41 34.30 -33.58
CA MET A 652 -14.29 35.39 -33.17
C MET A 652 -15.75 34.95 -33.18
N ASP A 653 -16.52 35.48 -32.23
CA ASP A 653 -17.97 35.39 -32.27
C ASP A 653 -18.52 36.46 -33.21
N GLY A 654 -18.58 36.14 -34.50
CA GLY A 654 -18.90 37.10 -35.56
C GLY A 654 -17.71 38.00 -35.92
N TYR A 655 -17.99 39.25 -36.28
CA TYR A 655 -16.98 40.27 -36.60
C TYR A 655 -16.79 41.22 -35.41
N MET A 656 -15.61 41.82 -35.30
CA MET A 656 -15.45 42.96 -34.39
C MET A 656 -16.19 44.15 -35.00
N GLN A 657 -17.18 44.65 -34.27
CA GLN A 657 -18.18 45.58 -34.77
C GLN A 657 -18.08 46.91 -34.02
N GLY A 658 -18.24 48.01 -34.77
CA GLY A 658 -18.38 49.34 -34.22
C GLY A 658 -19.76 49.57 -33.58
N LEU A 659 -19.98 50.76 -33.00
CA LEU A 659 -21.31 51.16 -32.54
C LEU A 659 -22.30 51.25 -33.71
N TYR A 660 -21.80 51.59 -34.91
CA TYR A 660 -22.58 51.47 -36.14
C TYR A 660 -22.44 50.06 -36.70
N PRO A 661 -23.54 49.30 -36.88
CA PRO A 661 -23.45 47.88 -37.26
C PRO A 661 -22.76 47.58 -38.60
N SER A 662 -22.69 48.57 -39.49
CA SER A 662 -21.97 48.50 -40.76
C SER A 662 -20.44 48.57 -40.60
N ASN A 663 -19.97 49.14 -39.48
CA ASN A 663 -18.55 49.33 -39.23
C ASN A 663 -17.96 48.05 -38.66
N LYS A 664 -17.04 47.42 -39.40
CA LYS A 664 -16.43 46.15 -39.02
C LYS A 664 -14.92 46.20 -39.21
N ILE A 665 -14.22 45.37 -38.44
CA ILE A 665 -12.82 45.02 -38.69
C ILE A 665 -12.83 43.67 -39.41
N ASP A 666 -12.11 43.61 -40.53
CA ASP A 666 -11.99 42.43 -41.37
C ASP A 666 -10.90 41.49 -40.84
N PRO A 667 -10.96 40.19 -41.14
CA PRO A 667 -9.84 39.29 -40.89
C PRO A 667 -8.60 39.73 -41.69
N PHE A 668 -7.40 39.50 -41.15
CA PHE A 668 -6.14 39.78 -41.84
C PHE A 668 -6.11 39.17 -43.24
N GLY A 669 -6.00 40.04 -44.26
CA GLY A 669 -6.32 39.73 -45.65
C GLY A 669 -5.16 39.83 -46.65
N ALA A 670 -3.90 39.80 -46.19
CA ALA A 670 -2.73 39.87 -47.08
C ALA A 670 -2.77 38.80 -48.19
N THR A 671 -2.21 39.11 -49.37
CA THR A 671 -2.22 38.19 -50.52
C THR A 671 -1.63 36.82 -50.16
N GLY A 672 -2.42 35.77 -50.34
CA GLY A 672 -2.01 34.38 -50.07
C GLY A 672 -2.03 33.97 -48.59
N VAL A 673 -2.53 34.83 -47.70
CA VAL A 673 -2.66 34.48 -46.28
C VAL A 673 -3.77 33.45 -46.08
N SER A 674 -3.46 32.45 -45.27
CA SER A 674 -4.44 31.55 -44.68
C SER A 674 -3.92 31.09 -43.32
N TRP A 675 -4.73 30.40 -42.52
CA TRP A 675 -4.25 29.89 -41.23
C TRP A 675 -3.07 28.92 -41.37
N THR A 676 -3.06 28.08 -42.42
CA THR A 676 -1.98 27.12 -42.69
C THR A 676 -0.86 27.71 -43.55
N THR A 677 -0.98 28.96 -43.98
CA THR A 677 0.04 29.70 -44.74
C THR A 677 0.13 31.13 -44.19
N PRO A 678 0.56 31.29 -42.92
CA PRO A 678 0.58 32.60 -42.27
C PRO A 678 1.60 33.52 -42.95
N GLN A 679 1.33 34.83 -42.95
CA GLN A 679 2.14 35.84 -43.61
C GLN A 679 2.69 36.84 -42.59
N VAL A 680 3.80 37.49 -42.94
CA VAL A 680 4.27 38.66 -42.17
C VAL A 680 3.18 39.72 -42.20
N TRP A 681 2.95 40.39 -41.06
CA TRP A 681 1.92 41.41 -40.96
C TRP A 681 2.15 42.54 -41.98
N SER A 682 1.10 42.90 -42.72
CA SER A 682 1.08 44.05 -43.63
C SER A 682 -0.12 44.93 -43.30
N SER A 683 -0.01 46.23 -43.59
CA SER A 683 -1.11 47.17 -43.36
C SER A 683 -2.34 46.84 -44.24
N PRO A 684 -3.55 47.14 -43.77
CA PRO A 684 -4.78 47.00 -44.55
C PRO A 684 -4.72 47.79 -45.86
N ASP A 685 -5.10 47.18 -46.98
CA ASP A 685 -4.95 47.71 -48.35
C ASP A 685 -6.27 48.06 -49.05
N GLY A 686 -7.39 48.05 -48.31
CA GLY A 686 -8.71 48.39 -48.83
C GLY A 686 -8.87 49.84 -49.26
N ASP A 687 -9.47 50.03 -50.45
CA ASP A 687 -9.71 51.36 -51.04
C ASP A 687 -11.04 52.01 -50.60
N SER A 688 -11.86 51.31 -49.81
CA SER A 688 -13.18 51.79 -49.41
C SER A 688 -13.46 51.53 -47.92
N ALA A 689 -14.35 52.34 -47.34
CA ALA A 689 -14.70 52.20 -45.93
C ALA A 689 -15.38 50.84 -45.65
N ASN A 690 -14.96 50.16 -44.59
CA ASN A 690 -15.45 48.85 -44.14
C ASN A 690 -15.18 47.69 -45.12
N SER A 691 -14.17 47.82 -45.97
CA SER A 691 -13.71 46.75 -46.85
C SER A 691 -12.20 46.75 -46.85
N ASP A 692 -11.59 45.86 -46.08
CA ASP A 692 -10.15 45.74 -45.88
C ASP A 692 -9.50 47.04 -45.41
N SER A 693 -10.28 47.89 -44.73
CA SER A 693 -9.81 49.15 -44.16
C SER A 693 -9.29 48.99 -42.73
N GLY A 694 -9.52 47.84 -42.10
CA GLY A 694 -8.97 47.48 -40.80
C GLY A 694 -8.90 45.97 -40.67
N TRP A 695 -7.81 45.47 -40.11
CA TRP A 695 -7.54 44.04 -40.00
C TRP A 695 -7.35 43.58 -38.56
N VAL A 696 -7.81 42.35 -38.29
CA VAL A 696 -7.49 41.58 -37.10
C VAL A 696 -6.94 40.20 -37.49
N GLY A 697 -5.83 39.81 -36.88
CA GLY A 697 -5.23 38.51 -37.08
C GLY A 697 -4.73 37.91 -35.77
N ALA A 698 -4.38 36.63 -35.83
CA ALA A 698 -3.82 35.91 -34.71
C ALA A 698 -2.62 35.07 -35.15
N SER A 699 -1.73 34.80 -34.19
CA SER A 699 -0.61 33.89 -34.31
C SER A 699 -0.62 32.92 -33.14
N THR A 700 -0.08 31.72 -33.34
CA THR A 700 0.24 30.80 -32.24
C THR A 700 1.73 30.54 -32.17
N SER A 701 2.26 30.43 -30.94
CA SER A 701 3.61 29.95 -30.68
C SER A 701 3.74 28.42 -30.71
N ASP A 702 2.64 27.68 -30.90
CA ASP A 702 2.66 26.22 -30.94
C ASP A 702 3.13 25.72 -32.31
N THR A 703 4.40 25.33 -32.38
CA THR A 703 5.02 24.82 -33.61
C THR A 703 4.48 23.47 -34.07
N ARG A 704 3.66 22.80 -33.24
CA ARG A 704 2.99 21.56 -33.61
C ARG A 704 1.87 21.85 -34.61
N VAL A 705 1.16 22.98 -34.46
CA VAL A 705 0.01 23.38 -35.29
C VAL A 705 0.39 23.47 -36.77
N SER A 706 -0.48 22.92 -37.63
CA SER A 706 -0.23 22.90 -39.08
C SER A 706 -0.06 24.32 -39.64
N GLY A 707 1.08 24.57 -40.29
CA GLY A 707 1.45 25.87 -40.86
C GLY A 707 2.29 26.77 -39.93
N TRP A 708 2.51 26.36 -38.67
CA TRP A 708 3.16 27.18 -37.64
C TRP A 708 4.55 26.71 -37.19
N SER A 709 5.14 25.70 -37.84
CA SER A 709 6.48 25.19 -37.50
C SER A 709 7.61 26.24 -37.63
N ASP A 710 7.50 27.13 -38.62
CA ASP A 710 8.49 28.17 -38.95
C ASP A 710 7.80 29.54 -39.22
N ALA A 711 6.83 29.88 -38.36
CA ALA A 711 5.95 31.04 -38.52
C ALA A 711 6.28 32.22 -37.58
N TYR A 712 7.55 32.36 -37.22
CA TYR A 712 8.04 33.46 -36.38
C TYR A 712 7.69 34.83 -36.98
N GLY A 713 6.99 35.68 -36.22
CA GLY A 713 6.56 37.02 -36.64
C GLY A 713 5.44 37.05 -37.69
N LYS A 714 4.74 35.92 -37.91
CA LYS A 714 3.66 35.81 -38.92
C LYS A 714 2.29 35.69 -38.27
N PHE A 715 1.25 36.05 -39.03
CA PHE A 715 -0.15 36.05 -38.62
C PHE A 715 -1.03 35.36 -39.65
N GLY A 716 -2.08 34.72 -39.16
CA GLY A 716 -3.21 34.23 -39.96
C GLY A 716 -4.46 35.11 -39.73
N PRO A 717 -5.49 34.98 -40.59
CA PRO A 717 -6.76 35.66 -40.40
C PRO A 717 -7.43 35.22 -39.11
N LEU A 718 -8.01 36.16 -38.36
CA LEU A 718 -8.90 35.84 -37.25
C LEU A 718 -10.34 36.16 -37.66
N SER A 719 -11.20 35.15 -37.68
CA SER A 719 -12.58 35.25 -38.18
C SER A 719 -13.53 34.36 -37.37
N SER A 720 -14.78 34.20 -37.83
CA SER A 720 -15.72 33.24 -37.24
C SER A 720 -15.35 31.78 -37.47
N THR A 721 -14.41 31.49 -38.37
CA THR A 721 -13.89 30.14 -38.60
C THR A 721 -12.96 29.74 -37.45
N PRO A 722 -13.20 28.60 -36.77
CA PRO A 722 -12.28 28.07 -35.77
C PRO A 722 -10.92 27.74 -36.38
N HIS A 723 -9.88 28.21 -35.72
CA HIS A 723 -8.50 27.95 -36.09
C HIS A 723 -7.77 27.28 -34.93
N GLU A 724 -7.12 26.15 -35.19
CA GLU A 724 -6.31 25.47 -34.19
C GLU A 724 -5.14 26.36 -33.76
N VAL A 725 -5.01 26.59 -32.46
CA VAL A 725 -3.94 27.40 -31.86
C VAL A 725 -3.06 26.60 -30.93
N MET A 726 -3.50 25.44 -30.46
CA MET A 726 -2.71 24.56 -29.61
C MET A 726 -3.25 23.15 -29.74
N TYR A 727 -2.38 22.16 -29.80
CA TYR A 727 -2.83 20.76 -29.74
C TYR A 727 -1.76 19.85 -29.16
N SER A 728 -2.19 18.70 -28.63
CA SER A 728 -1.32 17.57 -28.32
C SER A 728 -1.92 16.28 -28.88
N ARG A 729 -1.07 15.34 -29.32
CA ARG A 729 -1.50 13.97 -29.68
C ARG A 729 -1.46 13.00 -28.51
N TYR A 730 -0.95 13.46 -27.38
CA TYR A 730 -0.67 12.66 -26.19
C TYR A 730 -1.15 13.41 -24.95
N LYS A 731 -1.09 12.74 -23.80
CA LYS A 731 -1.22 13.39 -22.49
C LYS A 731 -0.29 14.61 -22.41
N ASP A 732 -0.74 15.63 -21.71
CA ASP A 732 -0.04 16.89 -21.57
C ASP A 732 -0.09 17.35 -20.12
N SER A 733 1.06 17.46 -19.48
CA SER A 733 1.16 17.80 -18.05
C SER A 733 1.27 19.31 -17.80
N GLY A 734 1.03 20.15 -18.81
CA GLY A 734 0.98 21.62 -18.63
C GLY A 734 1.70 22.45 -19.68
N THR A 735 1.69 22.03 -20.95
CA THR A 735 2.28 22.82 -22.04
C THR A 735 1.68 24.22 -22.06
N THR A 736 2.52 25.21 -22.32
CA THR A 736 2.13 26.61 -22.45
C THR A 736 2.34 27.11 -23.87
N VAL A 737 1.35 27.81 -24.42
CA VAL A 737 1.37 28.40 -25.75
C VAL A 737 0.87 29.84 -25.69
N TYR A 738 1.45 30.72 -26.49
CA TYR A 738 1.02 32.10 -26.61
C TYR A 738 0.21 32.30 -27.89
N VAL A 739 -0.98 32.90 -27.74
CA VAL A 739 -1.79 33.35 -28.86
C VAL A 739 -1.71 34.87 -28.95
N THR A 740 -0.95 35.35 -29.93
CA THR A 740 -0.72 36.79 -30.13
C THR A 740 -1.66 37.32 -31.20
N TYR A 741 -2.32 38.43 -30.90
CA TYR A 741 -3.26 39.14 -31.75
C TYR A 741 -2.62 40.39 -32.32
N ALA A 742 -2.94 40.69 -33.58
CA ALA A 742 -2.56 41.93 -34.23
C ALA A 742 -3.81 42.68 -34.69
N MET A 743 -3.79 44.00 -34.53
CA MET A 743 -4.87 44.87 -34.98
C MET A 743 -4.31 46.16 -35.58
N GLU A 744 -4.81 46.53 -36.76
CA GLU A 744 -4.40 47.75 -37.46
C GLU A 744 -5.57 48.31 -38.27
N VAL A 745 -5.59 49.63 -38.44
CA VAL A 745 -6.58 50.34 -39.27
C VAL A 745 -5.88 51.28 -40.25
N SER A 746 -6.46 51.45 -41.43
CA SER A 746 -6.06 52.44 -42.41
C SER A 746 -6.89 53.72 -42.26
N GLU A 747 -6.51 54.73 -43.04
CA GLU A 747 -7.26 55.99 -43.17
C GLU A 747 -8.70 55.83 -43.70
N LYS A 748 -9.04 54.68 -44.28
CA LYS A 748 -10.38 54.39 -44.79
C LYS A 748 -11.30 53.81 -43.70
N GLN A 749 -10.76 53.36 -42.57
CA GLN A 749 -11.57 52.81 -41.50
C GLN A 749 -12.40 53.92 -40.84
N PRO A 750 -13.72 53.76 -40.71
CA PRO A 750 -14.53 54.72 -39.99
C PRO A 750 -14.06 54.90 -38.53
N SER A 751 -14.12 56.13 -38.04
CA SER A 751 -13.90 56.38 -36.61
C SER A 751 -15.08 55.83 -35.80
N ASP A 752 -14.84 54.81 -34.99
CA ASP A 752 -15.85 54.16 -34.15
C ASP A 752 -15.21 53.50 -32.92
N SER A 753 -16.02 53.02 -31.98
CA SER A 753 -15.61 52.12 -30.90
C SER A 753 -15.93 50.68 -31.28
N TYR A 754 -14.89 49.91 -31.56
CA TYR A 754 -15.00 48.53 -32.02
C TYR A 754 -14.91 47.54 -30.86
N SER A 755 -15.81 46.56 -30.83
CA SER A 755 -15.84 45.50 -29.82
C SER A 755 -16.22 44.16 -30.43
N GLY A 756 -15.76 43.07 -29.82
CA GLY A 756 -16.04 41.72 -30.27
C GLY A 756 -15.58 40.71 -29.22
N ASN A 757 -16.03 39.46 -29.36
CA ASN A 757 -15.66 38.38 -28.45
C ASN A 757 -14.74 37.40 -29.15
N ILE A 758 -13.74 36.92 -28.42
CA ILE A 758 -12.91 35.80 -28.82
C ILE A 758 -13.35 34.58 -28.03
N ILE A 759 -13.52 33.46 -28.72
CA ILE A 759 -13.89 32.18 -28.12
C ILE A 759 -12.70 31.25 -28.29
N TYR A 760 -12.20 30.75 -27.17
CA TYR A 760 -11.40 29.53 -27.15
C TYR A 760 -12.31 28.32 -26.93
N ASN A 761 -12.14 27.30 -27.75
CA ASN A 761 -12.82 26.02 -27.58
C ASN A 761 -11.77 24.92 -27.46
N ILE A 762 -11.78 24.21 -26.33
CA ILE A 762 -10.90 23.08 -26.07
C ILE A 762 -11.67 21.77 -26.17
N VAL A 763 -11.11 20.81 -26.90
CA VAL A 763 -11.70 19.49 -27.11
C VAL A 763 -10.66 18.43 -26.75
N PRO A 764 -10.80 17.75 -25.60
CA PRO A 764 -10.00 16.57 -25.29
C PRO A 764 -10.41 15.39 -26.17
N THR A 765 -9.46 14.52 -26.50
CA THR A 765 -9.71 13.29 -27.27
C THR A 765 -9.46 12.09 -26.36
N TYR A 766 -10.52 11.42 -25.93
CA TYR A 766 -10.46 10.24 -25.07
C TYR A 766 -10.37 8.95 -25.89
#